data_AF-A0AAX0S7T3-F1
#
_entry.id   AF-A0AAX0S7T3-F1
#
_cell.length_a   1.000
_cell.length_b   1.000
_cell.length_c   1.000
_cell.angle_alpha   90.00
_cell.angle_beta   90.00
_cell.angle_gamma   90.00
#
_symmetry.space_group_name_H-M   'P 1'
#
loop_
_entity.id
_entity.type
_entity.pdbx_description
1 polymer ?
#
loop_
_entity_poly.entity_id
_entity_poly.type
_entity_poly.pdbx_seq_one_letter_code
_entity_poly.pdbx_strand_id
1 'polypeptide(L)'
;MLIGRRINGRYKLIEMVGGGGMANVYLARDMILDRDVALKILRMDFNNDEEFIKRFNREAQSATSLAHPNIVSIYDVGEEDAIYYIVMEYVDGFTLKQYIQKYYPIPVEKALDIMKQITAAISHAHHNGIIHRDIKPQNILIDKEGTVKITDFGIALALSATNITQTNAVLGSVHYLSPEQARGGMANKKSDIYSLGIVMFELLTGRLPFSGESAVSIALKHLQSETPSPKRWNSEIPQSVENIILKATAKDSYYRYESVDSMEDDIRTSLNPERLNESPFAIPEDHDATKAIPIITDDQLSSIDETIVRGPEKNTLVYVDDEDSESEADTKTKKKQKKQKKQKTKSKQKDKKRKKLSTILVTIFLVLALFAVLFITLAPTILDSKEVTIPDLKGKELDDAITELVNLKLVVGNTIEIEDEEVEKDLVIKTNPKQGKTVKVGAKIDIYQSIGKETISLSSYEGRKYSDVESFLEKMGFKDIVVTEEYDDSAAGTIIKQTPSGGTEIVPSDTELEFTISKGADRLSLKNLTGFNEAGLNDYSNDSGIKIEVEDKVYNDSIAEGLVISQSPEPATRVEQGSTVKVVLSKGKEEIPPKKVTEEITIEYDPVEPGKAQEIQIFIEDIDNSMTEPQESFFIVETEKRKIDLMVSPDKKAGYKVMRDNQVIIDESVSYPD
;
A
#
# COMPACT_ATOMS: atom_id res chain seq x y z
N MET A 1 -7.91 7.96 35.08
CA MET A 1 -7.91 9.18 34.23
C MET A 1 -6.53 9.81 34.31
N LEU A 2 -6.05 10.44 33.24
CA LEU A 2 -4.74 11.12 33.23
C LEU A 2 -4.83 12.63 33.54
N ILE A 3 -5.97 13.27 33.29
CA ILE A 3 -6.20 14.69 33.60
C ILE A 3 -5.90 14.96 35.08
N GLY A 4 -5.13 16.02 35.36
CA GLY A 4 -4.65 16.38 36.69
C GLY A 4 -3.36 15.65 37.14
N ARG A 5 -2.97 14.54 36.50
CA ARG A 5 -1.65 13.90 36.73
C ARG A 5 -0.54 14.84 36.26
N ARG A 6 0.60 14.78 36.94
CA ARG A 6 1.85 15.42 36.53
C ARG A 6 2.78 14.34 35.99
N ILE A 7 3.19 14.46 34.73
CA ILE A 7 4.07 13.52 34.02
C ILE A 7 5.54 13.95 34.20
N ASN A 8 6.41 12.99 34.48
CA ASN A 8 7.85 13.13 34.72
C ASN A 8 8.19 14.28 35.70
N GLY A 9 7.40 14.39 36.77
CA GLY A 9 7.53 15.46 37.75
C GLY A 9 7.46 16.89 37.17
N ARG A 10 7.03 17.10 35.92
CA ARG A 10 7.17 18.38 35.18
C ARG A 10 5.88 18.83 34.51
N TYR A 11 5.23 17.98 33.72
CA TYR A 11 4.13 18.37 32.84
C TYR A 11 2.78 18.07 33.48
N LYS A 12 2.05 19.09 33.92
CA LYS A 12 0.72 18.91 34.53
C LYS A 12 -0.36 18.88 33.46
N LEU A 13 -1.02 17.73 33.28
CA LEU A 13 -2.09 17.55 32.29
C LEU A 13 -3.35 18.33 32.72
N ILE A 14 -3.85 19.19 31.83
CA ILE A 14 -5.00 20.08 32.06
C ILE A 14 -6.27 19.47 31.45
N GLU A 15 -6.26 19.18 30.15
CA GLU A 15 -7.40 18.64 29.41
C GLU A 15 -6.96 17.86 28.18
N MET A 16 -7.86 17.10 27.56
CA MET A 16 -7.62 16.36 26.32
C MET A 16 -8.08 17.21 25.12
N VAL A 17 -7.16 17.58 24.23
CA VAL A 17 -7.42 18.45 23.07
C VAL A 17 -7.57 17.70 21.75
N GLY A 18 -7.13 16.42 21.70
CA GLY A 18 -7.29 15.57 20.52
C GLY A 18 -7.08 14.10 20.84
N GLY A 19 -7.56 13.21 19.97
CA GLY A 19 -7.38 11.77 20.08
C GLY A 19 -7.38 11.09 18.71
N GLY A 20 -6.52 10.10 18.54
CA GLY A 20 -6.36 9.36 17.28
C GLY A 20 -6.32 7.84 17.49
N GLY A 21 -5.91 7.13 16.43
CA GLY A 21 -5.80 5.67 16.47
C GLY A 21 -4.82 5.18 17.54
N MET A 22 -3.58 5.68 17.50
CA MET A 22 -2.48 5.22 18.37
C MET A 22 -2.22 6.08 19.62
N ALA A 23 -2.58 7.37 19.61
CA ALA A 23 -2.19 8.34 20.64
C ALA A 23 -3.30 9.34 20.97
N ASN A 24 -3.23 9.92 22.16
CA ASN A 24 -4.10 10.99 22.66
C ASN A 24 -3.28 12.25 22.94
N VAL A 25 -3.78 13.43 22.59
CA VAL A 25 -3.10 14.72 22.78
C VAL A 25 -3.78 15.50 23.90
N TYR A 26 -2.99 15.93 24.88
CA TYR A 26 -3.42 16.70 26.03
C TYR A 26 -2.78 18.07 26.06
N LEU A 27 -3.54 19.10 26.45
CA LEU A 27 -2.97 20.38 26.88
C LEU A 27 -2.38 20.19 28.28
N ALA A 28 -1.16 20.69 28.50
CA ALA A 28 -0.44 20.58 29.76
C ALA A 28 0.37 21.85 30.07
N ARG A 29 0.60 22.12 31.36
CA ARG A 29 1.55 23.16 31.80
C ARG A 29 2.91 22.54 32.06
N ASP A 30 3.96 23.07 31.43
CA ASP A 30 5.34 22.84 31.84
C ASP A 30 5.60 23.62 33.14
N MET A 31 5.59 22.93 34.27
CA MET A 31 5.71 23.54 35.61
C MET A 31 7.12 24.08 35.93
N ILE A 32 8.09 23.97 35.01
CA ILE A 32 9.45 24.51 35.16
C ILE A 32 9.66 25.76 34.32
N LEU A 33 9.20 25.75 33.06
CA LEU A 33 9.30 26.90 32.15
C LEU A 33 8.06 27.81 32.15
N ASP A 34 7.06 27.48 32.97
CA ASP A 34 5.74 28.13 33.10
C ASP A 34 5.10 28.51 31.75
N ARG A 35 4.96 27.51 30.87
CA ARG A 35 4.36 27.63 29.54
C ARG A 35 3.43 26.47 29.25
N ASP A 36 2.50 26.69 28.35
CA ASP A 36 1.59 25.65 27.86
C ASP A 36 2.27 24.84 26.75
N VAL A 37 2.06 23.52 26.79
CA VAL A 37 2.63 22.53 25.85
C VAL A 37 1.58 21.48 25.53
N ALA A 38 1.67 20.89 24.36
CA ALA A 38 0.89 19.70 24.02
C ALA A 38 1.70 18.44 24.40
N LEU A 39 1.09 17.53 25.15
CA LEU A 39 1.61 16.17 25.36
C LEU A 39 0.84 15.19 24.49
N LYS A 40 1.52 14.65 23.46
CA LYS A 40 1.05 13.50 22.68
C LYS A 40 1.47 12.25 23.44
N ILE A 41 0.51 11.45 23.90
CA ILE A 41 0.72 10.29 24.78
C ILE A 41 0.23 9.04 24.05
N LEU A 42 1.04 7.99 23.98
CA LEU A 42 0.65 6.69 23.42
C LEU A 42 -0.55 6.12 24.19
N ARG A 43 -1.50 5.51 23.49
CA ARG A 43 -2.64 4.85 24.16
C ARG A 43 -2.15 3.56 24.84
N MET A 44 -2.61 3.36 26.08
CA MET A 44 -2.32 2.19 26.93
C MET A 44 -2.49 0.85 26.18
N ASP A 45 -3.44 0.81 25.25
CA ASP A 45 -3.75 -0.33 24.37
C ASP A 45 -2.54 -0.82 23.55
N PHE A 46 -1.54 0.03 23.31
CA PHE A 46 -0.32 -0.25 22.53
C PHE A 46 0.98 -0.21 23.36
N ASN A 47 0.92 -0.02 24.69
CA ASN A 47 2.13 0.11 25.53
C ASN A 47 2.99 -1.16 25.63
N ASN A 48 2.49 -2.30 25.16
CA ASN A 48 3.23 -3.57 25.09
C ASN A 48 3.62 -3.94 23.64
N ASP A 49 3.30 -3.10 22.65
CA ASP A 49 3.60 -3.35 21.24
C ASP A 49 4.87 -2.60 20.83
N GLU A 50 5.98 -3.34 20.74
CA GLU A 50 7.27 -2.78 20.33
C GLU A 50 7.23 -2.07 18.97
N GLU A 51 6.36 -2.48 18.05
CA GLU A 51 6.31 -1.84 16.72
C GLU A 51 5.66 -0.45 16.82
N PHE A 52 4.58 -0.31 17.58
CA PHE A 52 3.97 1.01 17.85
C PHE A 52 4.90 1.92 18.65
N ILE A 53 5.61 1.40 19.65
CA ILE A 53 6.61 2.17 20.42
C ILE A 53 7.76 2.64 19.50
N LYS A 54 8.30 1.75 18.66
CA LYS A 54 9.36 2.09 17.68
C LYS A 54 8.87 3.12 16.65
N ARG A 55 7.64 3.00 16.15
CA ARG A 55 7.01 3.99 15.24
C ARG A 55 6.88 5.36 15.92
N PHE A 56 6.36 5.40 17.15
CA PHE A 56 6.13 6.62 17.93
C PHE A 56 7.44 7.37 18.25
N ASN A 57 8.47 6.65 18.73
CA ASN A 57 9.78 7.25 19.01
C ASN A 57 10.48 7.75 17.73
N ARG A 58 10.32 7.05 16.61
CA ARG A 58 10.91 7.47 15.32
C ARG A 58 10.21 8.72 14.76
N GLU A 59 8.90 8.85 14.91
CA GLU A 59 8.13 10.06 14.55
C GLU A 59 8.71 11.30 15.24
N ALA A 60 8.94 11.19 16.56
CA ALA A 60 9.56 12.25 17.35
C ALA A 60 10.98 12.60 16.86
N GLN A 61 11.81 11.60 16.57
CA GLN A 61 13.18 11.80 16.08
C GLN A 61 13.22 12.59 14.76
N SER A 62 12.37 12.26 13.78
CA SER A 62 12.37 12.97 12.49
C SER A 62 11.80 14.39 12.56
N ALA A 63 10.87 14.68 13.48
CA ALA A 63 10.39 16.05 13.67
C ALA A 63 11.33 16.90 14.53
N THR A 64 12.12 16.30 15.43
CA THR A 64 13.10 17.02 16.28
C THR A 64 14.24 17.68 15.47
N SER A 65 14.56 17.19 14.28
CA SER A 65 15.55 17.81 13.38
C SER A 65 15.01 18.98 12.53
N LEU A 66 13.71 19.27 12.57
CA LEU A 66 13.09 20.31 11.75
C LEU A 66 12.85 21.59 12.56
N ALA A 67 13.43 22.71 12.11
CA ALA A 67 13.34 24.01 12.79
C ALA A 67 12.78 25.07 11.82
N HIS A 68 11.46 25.19 11.77
CA HIS A 68 10.75 26.08 10.84
C HIS A 68 9.53 26.72 11.54
N PRO A 69 9.21 28.02 11.33
CA PRO A 69 8.08 28.67 11.99
C PRO A 69 6.74 27.97 11.75
N ASN A 70 6.54 27.43 10.53
CA ASN A 70 5.32 26.71 10.13
C ASN A 70 5.36 25.19 10.41
N ILE A 71 6.25 24.73 11.28
CA ILE A 71 6.28 23.35 11.82
C ILE A 71 6.05 23.41 13.33
N VAL A 72 5.31 22.45 13.88
CA VAL A 72 5.13 22.29 15.34
C VAL A 72 6.45 21.82 15.95
N SER A 73 7.02 22.62 16.85
CA SER A 73 8.31 22.31 17.47
C SER A 73 8.17 21.20 18.53
N ILE A 74 9.03 20.17 18.48
CA ILE A 74 9.18 19.21 19.59
C ILE A 74 10.16 19.77 20.63
N TYR A 75 9.87 19.55 21.92
CA TYR A 75 10.65 20.07 23.04
C TYR A 75 11.28 18.98 23.91
N ASP A 76 10.63 17.82 24.05
CA ASP A 76 11.04 16.74 24.96
C ASP A 76 10.37 15.42 24.53
N VAL A 77 10.97 14.28 24.86
CA VAL A 77 10.44 12.93 24.56
C VAL A 77 10.82 12.01 25.71
N GLY A 78 9.87 11.22 26.23
CA GLY A 78 10.18 10.36 27.37
C GLY A 78 9.15 9.27 27.68
N GLU A 79 9.44 8.56 28.77
CA GLU A 79 8.65 7.46 29.31
C GLU A 79 8.51 7.65 30.84
N GLU A 80 7.34 7.37 31.41
CA GLU A 80 7.09 7.31 32.85
C GLU A 80 6.04 6.23 33.12
N ASP A 81 6.29 5.25 34.00
CA ASP A 81 5.37 4.13 34.27
C ASP A 81 4.86 3.40 33.00
N ALA A 82 5.75 3.15 32.02
CA ALA A 82 5.43 2.65 30.67
C ALA A 82 4.48 3.55 29.84
N ILE A 83 4.28 4.81 30.23
CA ILE A 83 3.55 5.83 29.47
C ILE A 83 4.55 6.57 28.57
N TYR A 84 4.56 6.24 27.28
CA TYR A 84 5.32 6.95 26.25
C TYR A 84 4.68 8.30 25.89
N TYR A 85 5.47 9.38 25.90
CA TYR A 85 4.99 10.72 25.56
C TYR A 85 6.00 11.56 24.76
N ILE A 86 5.46 12.44 23.92
CA ILE A 86 6.17 13.50 23.18
C ILE A 86 5.61 14.84 23.64
N VAL A 87 6.50 15.78 23.95
CA VAL A 87 6.17 17.15 24.36
C VAL A 87 6.44 18.08 23.20
N MET A 88 5.43 18.82 22.79
CA MET A 88 5.50 19.70 21.62
C MET A 88 4.82 21.05 21.87
N GLU A 89 5.08 21.98 20.97
CA GLU A 89 4.47 23.31 20.91
C GLU A 89 2.93 23.23 20.93
N TYR A 90 2.30 23.93 21.88
CA TYR A 90 0.85 24.07 21.89
C TYR A 90 0.43 25.20 20.94
N VAL A 91 -0.39 24.86 19.94
CA VAL A 91 -0.92 25.83 18.97
C VAL A 91 -2.37 26.13 19.34
N ASP A 92 -2.59 27.31 19.91
CA ASP A 92 -3.89 27.78 20.39
C ASP A 92 -4.77 28.26 19.22
N GLY A 93 -5.53 27.34 18.62
CA GLY A 93 -6.33 27.61 17.43
C GLY A 93 -7.18 26.44 16.96
N PHE A 94 -7.23 26.23 15.64
CA PHE A 94 -8.05 25.20 14.99
C PHE A 94 -7.18 24.26 14.14
N THR A 95 -7.61 23.01 13.96
CA THR A 95 -7.18 22.25 12.78
C THR A 95 -7.70 22.94 11.52
N LEU A 96 -6.99 22.82 10.41
CA LEU A 96 -7.41 23.39 9.13
C LEU A 96 -8.77 22.82 8.67
N LYS A 97 -9.08 21.56 9.04
CA LYS A 97 -10.40 20.94 8.82
C LYS A 97 -11.52 21.69 9.54
N GLN A 98 -11.32 22.02 10.82
CA GLN A 98 -12.27 22.83 11.59
C GLN A 98 -12.34 24.28 11.07
N TYR A 99 -11.21 24.85 10.63
CA TYR A 99 -11.17 26.18 10.02
C TYR A 99 -12.02 26.23 8.74
N ILE A 100 -11.87 25.26 7.84
CA ILE A 100 -12.70 25.13 6.62
C ILE A 100 -14.17 24.99 6.99
N GLN A 101 -14.52 24.08 7.92
CA GLN A 101 -15.91 23.88 8.36
C GLN A 101 -16.55 25.13 8.98
N LYS A 102 -15.76 26.02 9.58
CA LYS A 102 -16.23 27.22 10.30
C LYS A 102 -16.25 28.50 9.46
N TYR A 103 -15.33 28.62 8.50
CA TYR A 103 -15.09 29.87 7.76
C TYR A 103 -15.26 29.74 6.23
N TYR A 104 -15.68 28.60 5.70
CA TYR A 104 -16.05 28.49 4.28
C TYR A 104 -17.32 29.31 3.96
N PRO A 105 -17.38 30.07 2.84
CA PRO A 105 -16.36 30.21 1.79
C PRO A 105 -15.15 31.05 2.20
N ILE A 106 -13.95 30.49 1.99
CA ILE A 106 -12.67 31.15 2.25
C ILE A 106 -12.27 31.93 0.99
N PRO A 107 -11.89 33.22 1.09
CA PRO A 107 -11.37 33.99 -0.05
C PRO A 107 -10.12 33.36 -0.67
N VAL A 108 -9.96 33.47 -1.99
CA VAL A 108 -8.88 32.84 -2.76
C VAL A 108 -7.51 33.29 -2.26
N GLU A 109 -7.37 34.57 -1.93
CA GLU A 109 -6.16 35.16 -1.37
C GLU A 109 -5.76 34.51 -0.04
N LYS A 110 -6.72 34.33 0.88
CA LYS A 110 -6.47 33.72 2.20
C LYS A 110 -6.20 32.22 2.09
N ALA A 111 -6.82 31.52 1.13
CA ALA A 111 -6.50 30.13 0.83
C ALA A 111 -5.06 29.99 0.29
N LEU A 112 -4.63 30.90 -0.60
CA LEU A 112 -3.26 30.92 -1.10
C LEU A 112 -2.24 31.31 -0.01
N ASP A 113 -2.56 32.24 0.88
CA ASP A 113 -1.69 32.61 2.03
C ASP A 113 -1.58 31.51 3.09
N ILE A 114 -2.59 30.64 3.19
CA ILE A 114 -2.50 29.38 3.94
C ILE A 114 -1.59 28.41 3.20
N MET A 115 -1.79 28.19 1.90
CA MET A 115 -1.00 27.24 1.10
C MET A 115 0.49 27.60 1.05
N LYS A 116 0.88 28.88 0.92
CA LYS A 116 2.29 29.32 0.97
C LYS A 116 3.01 28.88 2.25
N GLN A 117 2.35 29.01 3.40
CA GLN A 117 2.92 28.60 4.68
C GLN A 117 3.06 27.06 4.80
N ILE A 118 2.13 26.32 4.18
CA ILE A 118 2.18 24.86 4.12
C ILE A 118 3.31 24.41 3.18
N THR A 119 3.43 24.99 1.98
CA THR A 119 4.50 24.62 1.04
C THR A 119 5.88 24.93 1.59
N ALA A 120 6.07 26.07 2.27
CA ALA A 120 7.36 26.44 2.86
C ALA A 120 7.80 25.42 3.92
N ALA A 121 6.87 24.96 4.77
CA ALA A 121 7.13 23.91 5.75
C ALA A 121 7.47 22.55 5.12
N ILE A 122 6.72 22.13 4.09
CA ILE A 122 6.97 20.84 3.42
C ILE A 122 8.25 20.89 2.57
N SER A 123 8.56 22.02 1.91
CA SER A 123 9.86 22.25 1.26
C SER A 123 11.01 22.12 2.25
N HIS A 124 10.92 22.78 3.41
CA HIS A 124 11.95 22.69 4.45
C HIS A 124 12.16 21.24 4.92
N ALA A 125 11.09 20.47 5.09
CA ALA A 125 11.19 19.05 5.41
C ALA A 125 11.82 18.22 4.26
N HIS A 126 11.39 18.46 3.02
CA HIS A 126 11.90 17.78 1.82
C HIS A 126 13.39 18.05 1.58
N HIS A 127 13.87 19.26 1.89
CA HIS A 127 15.29 19.62 1.86
C HIS A 127 16.11 18.86 2.91
N ASN A 128 15.54 18.59 4.08
CA ASN A 128 16.12 17.73 5.12
C ASN A 128 15.88 16.23 4.88
N GLY A 129 15.42 15.83 3.68
CA GLY A 129 15.19 14.42 3.31
C GLY A 129 13.94 13.79 3.94
N ILE A 130 13.12 14.56 4.64
CA ILE A 130 11.89 14.09 5.31
C ILE A 130 10.69 14.28 4.39
N ILE A 131 9.76 13.32 4.40
CA ILE A 131 8.55 13.26 3.59
C ILE A 131 7.39 13.08 4.59
N HIS A 132 6.29 13.82 4.42
CA HIS A 132 5.21 13.89 5.42
C HIS A 132 4.21 12.73 5.31
N ARG A 133 3.90 12.25 4.09
CA ARG A 133 3.13 11.03 3.76
C ARG A 133 1.64 11.01 4.15
N ASP A 134 1.21 11.82 5.11
CA ASP A 134 -0.16 11.90 5.63
C ASP A 134 -0.62 13.37 5.69
N ILE A 135 -0.34 14.14 4.63
CA ILE A 135 -0.75 15.55 4.52
C ILE A 135 -2.27 15.63 4.39
N LYS A 136 -2.91 16.17 5.42
CA LYS A 136 -4.36 16.39 5.47
C LYS A 136 -4.73 17.55 6.42
N PRO A 137 -5.89 18.19 6.28
CA PRO A 137 -6.28 19.37 7.07
C PRO A 137 -6.45 19.10 8.58
N GLN A 138 -6.40 17.84 9.03
CA GLN A 138 -6.36 17.48 10.45
C GLN A 138 -4.95 17.59 11.06
N ASN A 139 -3.89 17.38 10.26
CA ASN A 139 -2.48 17.45 10.71
C ASN A 139 -1.87 18.85 10.46
N ILE A 140 -2.71 19.80 10.03
CA ILE A 140 -2.35 21.20 9.80
C ILE A 140 -3.16 22.05 10.78
N LEU A 141 -2.49 22.87 11.56
CA LEU A 141 -3.06 23.74 12.58
C LEU A 141 -2.98 25.20 12.11
N ILE A 142 -3.91 26.04 12.56
CA ILE A 142 -3.88 27.49 12.35
C ILE A 142 -4.24 28.19 13.67
N ASP A 143 -3.36 29.09 14.12
CA ASP A 143 -3.55 29.87 15.36
C ASP A 143 -4.54 31.04 15.18
N LYS A 144 -4.69 31.87 16.21
CA LYS A 144 -5.61 33.02 16.22
C LYS A 144 -5.11 34.19 15.36
N GLU A 145 -3.80 34.28 15.19
CA GLU A 145 -3.06 35.27 14.43
C GLU A 145 -3.07 34.94 12.92
N GLY A 146 -3.30 33.68 12.57
CA GLY A 146 -3.38 33.17 11.21
C GLY A 146 -2.09 32.50 10.69
N THR A 147 -1.14 32.19 11.58
CA THR A 147 0.03 31.36 11.31
C THR A 147 -0.39 29.91 11.15
N VAL A 148 0.09 29.25 10.10
CA VAL A 148 -0.15 27.82 9.86
C VAL A 148 1.02 27.01 10.42
N LYS A 149 0.75 25.89 11.11
CA LYS A 149 1.76 24.97 11.64
C LYS A 149 1.42 23.53 11.31
N ILE A 150 2.38 22.78 10.76
CA ILE A 150 2.22 21.35 10.44
C ILE A 150 2.68 20.49 11.62
N THR A 151 1.84 19.52 12.02
CA THR A 151 2.15 18.48 13.02
C THR A 151 2.21 17.10 12.33
N ASP A 152 2.56 16.08 13.11
CA ASP A 152 2.39 14.66 12.76
C ASP A 152 3.07 14.31 11.42
N PHE A 153 4.38 14.62 11.32
CA PHE A 153 5.23 14.26 10.18
C PHE A 153 5.32 12.73 10.07
N GLY A 154 4.50 12.18 9.17
CA GLY A 154 4.06 10.79 9.21
C GLY A 154 5.11 9.77 8.80
N ILE A 155 5.68 9.07 9.79
CA ILE A 155 6.42 7.82 9.53
C ILE A 155 5.46 6.62 9.46
N ALA A 156 4.25 6.76 10.00
CA ALA A 156 3.20 5.74 10.05
C ALA A 156 2.54 5.46 8.69
N LEU A 157 3.28 4.92 7.73
CA LEU A 157 2.70 4.24 6.56
C LEU A 157 3.66 3.22 5.92
N ALA A 158 3.73 2.06 6.56
CA ALA A 158 3.90 0.77 5.88
C ALA A 158 2.58 -0.01 5.99
N LEU A 159 1.46 0.62 5.58
CA LEU A 159 0.20 -0.09 5.44
C LEU A 159 0.25 -0.93 4.17
N SER A 160 0.61 -2.20 4.31
CA SER A 160 0.16 -3.24 3.39
C SER A 160 -1.36 -3.10 3.20
N ALA A 161 -1.84 -3.28 1.97
CA ALA A 161 -3.25 -3.02 1.61
C ALA A 161 -4.26 -3.78 2.51
N THR A 162 -3.85 -4.93 3.06
CA THR A 162 -4.55 -5.73 4.07
C THR A 162 -5.04 -4.95 5.30
N ASN A 163 -4.32 -3.90 5.75
CA ASN A 163 -4.71 -3.15 6.94
C ASN A 163 -5.76 -2.05 6.66
N ILE A 164 -5.99 -1.70 5.38
CA ILE A 164 -7.01 -0.72 4.97
C ILE A 164 -8.42 -1.32 5.09
N THR A 165 -8.56 -2.64 4.91
CA THR A 165 -9.86 -3.33 4.94
C THR A 165 -10.31 -3.75 6.34
N GLN A 166 -9.39 -4.00 7.28
CA GLN A 166 -9.72 -4.57 8.58
C GLN A 166 -9.98 -3.55 9.72
N THR A 167 -9.71 -2.26 9.54
CA THR A 167 -9.87 -1.28 10.65
C THR A 167 -10.66 -0.03 10.28
N ASN A 168 -11.81 0.15 10.95
CA ASN A 168 -12.65 1.36 10.89
C ASN A 168 -11.93 2.67 11.33
N ALA A 169 -10.69 2.57 11.82
CA ALA A 169 -9.85 3.72 12.14
C ALA A 169 -9.27 4.44 10.90
N VAL A 170 -9.22 3.78 9.72
CA VAL A 170 -8.57 4.31 8.50
C VAL A 170 -9.49 5.28 7.70
N LEU A 171 -10.73 5.47 8.15
CA LEU A 171 -11.77 6.26 7.45
C LEU A 171 -11.39 7.72 7.12
N GLY A 172 -10.40 8.30 7.82
CA GLY A 172 -10.03 9.72 7.69
C GLY A 172 -8.97 10.08 6.65
N SER A 173 -7.96 9.23 6.41
CA SER A 173 -6.80 9.59 5.56
C SER A 173 -7.00 9.30 4.06
N VAL A 174 -7.88 8.36 3.71
CA VAL A 174 -8.07 7.91 2.32
C VAL A 174 -8.55 9.01 1.35
N HIS A 175 -9.09 10.11 1.87
CA HIS A 175 -9.55 11.27 1.11
C HIS A 175 -8.44 12.19 0.57
N TYR A 176 -7.19 12.02 1.00
CA TYR A 176 -6.03 12.85 0.56
C TYR A 176 -4.89 11.98 0.01
N LEU A 177 -5.17 10.69 -0.19
CA LEU A 177 -4.22 9.65 -0.55
C LEU A 177 -3.71 9.84 -1.97
N SER A 178 -2.39 9.74 -2.19
CA SER A 178 -1.86 9.82 -3.56
C SER A 178 -2.15 8.56 -4.38
N PRO A 179 -2.15 8.64 -5.73
CA PRO A 179 -2.38 7.48 -6.59
C PRO A 179 -1.38 6.34 -6.33
N GLU A 180 -0.10 6.64 -6.15
CA GLU A 180 0.91 5.64 -5.81
C GLU A 180 0.70 5.02 -4.42
N GLN A 181 0.27 5.78 -3.41
CA GLN A 181 -0.15 5.20 -2.12
C GLN A 181 -1.42 4.34 -2.24
N ALA A 182 -2.37 4.73 -3.10
CA ALA A 182 -3.59 3.98 -3.37
C ALA A 182 -3.32 2.64 -4.12
N ARG A 183 -2.17 2.50 -4.79
CA ARG A 183 -1.66 1.20 -5.30
C ARG A 183 -0.90 0.38 -4.25
N GLY A 184 -0.78 0.86 -3.01
CA GLY A 184 0.07 0.26 -1.97
C GLY A 184 1.57 0.57 -2.10
N GLY A 185 1.94 1.51 -2.98
CA GLY A 185 3.32 1.97 -3.14
C GLY A 185 3.78 2.92 -2.02
N MET A 186 5.09 3.05 -1.85
CA MET A 186 5.66 3.96 -0.84
C MET A 186 5.48 5.43 -1.22
N ALA A 187 5.04 6.24 -0.26
CA ALA A 187 4.90 7.68 -0.40
C ALA A 187 6.25 8.37 -0.61
N ASN A 188 6.33 9.25 -1.61
CA ASN A 188 7.51 10.02 -1.99
C ASN A 188 7.21 11.53 -2.00
N LYS A 189 8.19 12.37 -2.38
CA LYS A 189 8.02 13.84 -2.42
C LYS A 189 6.85 14.29 -3.32
N LYS A 190 6.59 13.59 -4.43
CA LYS A 190 5.47 13.87 -5.34
C LYS A 190 4.12 13.34 -4.82
N SER A 191 4.12 12.47 -3.81
CA SER A 191 2.92 12.08 -3.05
C SER A 191 2.44 13.22 -2.16
N ASP A 192 3.37 13.87 -1.43
CA ASP A 192 3.07 15.06 -0.64
C ASP A 192 2.50 16.19 -1.53
N ILE A 193 3.09 16.43 -2.71
CA ILE A 193 2.59 17.41 -3.70
C ILE A 193 1.16 17.11 -4.13
N TYR A 194 0.82 15.84 -4.36
CA TYR A 194 -0.54 15.43 -4.70
C TYR A 194 -1.52 15.74 -3.56
N SER A 195 -1.18 15.34 -2.33
CA SER A 195 -2.01 15.59 -1.14
C SER A 195 -2.20 17.10 -0.88
N LEU A 196 -1.17 17.92 -1.11
CA LEU A 196 -1.27 19.38 -1.07
C LEU A 196 -2.27 19.93 -2.11
N GLY A 197 -2.31 19.36 -3.32
CA GLY A 197 -3.33 19.69 -4.32
C GLY A 197 -4.76 19.38 -3.88
N ILE A 198 -4.98 18.26 -3.17
CA ILE A 198 -6.28 17.92 -2.59
C ILE A 198 -6.67 18.87 -1.44
N VAL A 199 -5.72 19.24 -0.57
CA VAL A 199 -5.93 20.23 0.50
C VAL A 199 -6.29 21.61 -0.10
N MET A 200 -5.60 22.03 -1.16
CA MET A 200 -5.86 23.29 -1.87
C MET A 200 -7.25 23.29 -2.54
N PHE A 201 -7.67 22.17 -3.13
CA PHE A 201 -9.03 22.00 -3.65
C PHE A 201 -10.08 22.15 -2.53
N GLU A 202 -9.87 21.53 -1.37
CA GLU A 202 -10.83 21.64 -0.26
C GLU A 202 -10.89 23.05 0.34
N LEU A 203 -9.76 23.75 0.47
CA LEU A 203 -9.73 25.15 0.92
C LEU A 203 -10.59 26.07 0.03
N LEU A 204 -10.54 25.87 -1.28
CA LEU A 204 -11.20 26.75 -2.26
C LEU A 204 -12.66 26.37 -2.57
N THR A 205 -13.08 25.12 -2.30
CA THR A 205 -14.42 24.61 -2.63
C THR A 205 -15.25 24.14 -1.42
N GLY A 206 -14.63 24.02 -0.23
CA GLY A 206 -15.26 23.51 0.99
C GLY A 206 -15.64 22.03 0.91
N ARG A 207 -15.09 21.30 -0.07
CA ARG A 207 -15.48 19.95 -0.47
C ARG A 207 -14.25 19.16 -0.89
N LEU A 208 -14.34 17.83 -0.83
CA LEU A 208 -13.33 16.95 -1.39
C LEU A 208 -13.61 16.69 -2.88
N PRO A 209 -12.59 16.49 -3.73
CA PRO A 209 -12.78 16.24 -5.16
C PRO A 209 -13.41 14.87 -5.43
N PHE A 210 -13.19 13.90 -4.53
CA PHE A 210 -13.71 12.55 -4.63
C PHE A 210 -14.48 12.16 -3.37
N SER A 211 -15.67 11.59 -3.58
CA SER A 211 -16.52 11.01 -2.54
C SER A 211 -16.99 9.62 -2.97
N GLY A 212 -17.27 8.75 -2.00
CA GLY A 212 -17.75 7.39 -2.23
C GLY A 212 -18.22 6.75 -0.94
N GLU A 213 -18.95 5.64 -1.03
CA GLU A 213 -19.58 4.97 0.10
C GLU A 213 -18.58 4.11 0.90
N SER A 214 -17.43 3.78 0.32
CA SER A 214 -16.35 3.03 0.96
C SER A 214 -14.99 3.68 0.74
N ALA A 215 -14.07 3.45 1.68
CA ALA A 215 -12.67 3.88 1.58
C ALA A 215 -12.00 3.43 0.27
N VAL A 216 -12.29 2.20 -0.18
CA VAL A 216 -11.79 1.64 -1.45
C VAL A 216 -12.35 2.41 -2.66
N SER A 217 -13.63 2.77 -2.66
CA SER A 217 -14.22 3.56 -3.75
C SER A 217 -13.64 4.98 -3.88
N ILE A 218 -13.14 5.55 -2.77
CA ILE A 218 -12.44 6.84 -2.77
C ILE A 218 -11.02 6.66 -3.31
N ALA A 219 -10.29 5.63 -2.88
CA ALA A 219 -8.95 5.29 -3.38
C ALA A 219 -8.96 4.99 -4.90
N LEU A 220 -9.96 4.26 -5.41
CA LEU A 220 -10.15 4.04 -6.85
C LEU A 220 -10.36 5.35 -7.63
N LYS A 221 -11.09 6.33 -7.06
CA LYS A 221 -11.23 7.66 -7.69
C LYS A 221 -9.93 8.46 -7.69
N HIS A 222 -9.13 8.38 -6.63
CA HIS A 222 -7.77 8.93 -6.63
C HIS A 222 -6.91 8.31 -7.76
N LEU A 223 -7.04 7.00 -8.00
CA LEU A 223 -6.34 6.27 -9.07
C LEU A 223 -6.82 6.61 -10.50
N GLN A 224 -8.13 6.60 -10.74
CA GLN A 224 -8.73 6.50 -12.08
C GLN A 224 -9.58 7.70 -12.52
N SER A 225 -10.19 8.45 -11.58
CA SER A 225 -11.13 9.51 -11.93
C SER A 225 -10.45 10.88 -11.95
N GLU A 226 -10.44 11.57 -13.07
CA GLU A 226 -9.79 12.89 -13.16
C GLU A 226 -10.31 13.91 -12.14
N THR A 227 -9.41 14.75 -11.65
CA THR A 227 -9.75 15.76 -10.64
C THR A 227 -10.72 16.78 -11.23
N PRO A 228 -11.92 16.95 -10.65
CA PRO A 228 -12.92 17.86 -11.21
C PRO A 228 -12.45 19.32 -11.09
N SER A 229 -12.79 20.13 -12.09
CA SER A 229 -12.60 21.59 -12.06
C SER A 229 -13.16 22.20 -10.75
N PRO A 230 -12.36 22.82 -9.86
CA PRO A 230 -12.87 23.58 -8.72
C PRO A 230 -13.79 24.74 -9.14
N LYS A 231 -13.60 25.30 -10.35
CA LYS A 231 -14.46 26.35 -10.90
C LYS A 231 -15.90 25.92 -11.15
N ARG A 232 -16.20 24.61 -11.12
CA ARG A 232 -17.56 24.05 -11.08
C ARG A 232 -18.36 24.47 -9.84
N TRP A 233 -17.69 24.75 -8.72
CA TRP A 233 -18.33 25.16 -7.46
C TRP A 233 -18.08 26.62 -7.09
N ASN A 234 -16.92 27.17 -7.47
CA ASN A 234 -16.59 28.58 -7.26
C ASN A 234 -15.97 29.17 -8.54
N SER A 235 -16.80 29.86 -9.34
CA SER A 235 -16.38 30.47 -10.60
C SER A 235 -15.48 31.71 -10.45
N GLU A 236 -15.24 32.19 -9.22
CA GLU A 236 -14.32 33.31 -8.96
C GLU A 236 -12.85 32.85 -8.91
N ILE A 237 -12.59 31.53 -8.86
CA ILE A 237 -11.23 30.97 -8.88
C ILE A 237 -10.55 31.27 -10.25
N PRO A 238 -9.39 31.98 -10.27
CA PRO A 238 -8.63 32.24 -11.49
C PRO A 238 -8.13 30.95 -12.16
N GLN A 239 -7.88 30.98 -13.48
CA GLN A 239 -7.45 29.78 -14.22
C GLN A 239 -6.08 29.27 -13.75
N SER A 240 -5.15 30.18 -13.41
CA SER A 240 -3.87 29.88 -12.79
C SER A 240 -4.00 29.12 -11.45
N VAL A 241 -4.98 29.48 -10.63
CA VAL A 241 -5.22 28.83 -9.32
C VAL A 241 -5.83 27.43 -9.49
N GLU A 242 -6.71 27.25 -10.49
CA GLU A 242 -7.20 25.92 -10.89
C GLU A 242 -6.08 25.05 -11.47
N ASN A 243 -5.23 25.60 -12.33
CA ASN A 243 -4.12 24.87 -12.95
C ASN A 243 -3.15 24.28 -11.93
N ILE A 244 -2.88 24.97 -10.82
CA ILE A 244 -2.04 24.45 -9.73
C ILE A 244 -2.64 23.18 -9.12
N ILE A 245 -3.96 23.14 -8.89
CA ILE A 245 -4.64 21.94 -8.38
C ILE A 245 -4.58 20.81 -9.41
N LEU A 246 -4.91 21.08 -10.68
CA LEU A 246 -4.95 20.05 -11.72
C LEU A 246 -3.56 19.44 -11.96
N LYS A 247 -2.51 20.28 -12.01
CA LYS A 247 -1.11 19.83 -12.15
C LYS A 247 -0.61 19.08 -10.91
N ALA A 248 -0.90 19.56 -9.70
CA ALA A 248 -0.52 18.86 -8.47
C ALA A 248 -1.22 17.49 -8.33
N THR A 249 -2.48 17.40 -8.77
CA THR A 249 -3.31 16.18 -8.65
C THR A 249 -3.30 15.28 -9.89
N ALA A 250 -2.37 15.49 -10.84
CA ALA A 250 -2.18 14.63 -11.99
C ALA A 250 -1.90 13.17 -11.57
N LYS A 251 -2.48 12.20 -12.29
CA LYS A 251 -2.46 10.78 -11.89
C LYS A 251 -1.05 10.18 -11.92
N ASP A 252 -0.34 10.38 -13.03
CA ASP A 252 1.09 10.11 -13.09
C ASP A 252 1.85 11.22 -12.33
N SER A 253 2.81 10.79 -11.51
CA SER A 253 3.77 11.66 -10.83
C SER A 253 4.70 12.42 -11.79
N TYR A 254 4.89 11.96 -13.02
CA TYR A 254 5.72 12.64 -14.02
C TYR A 254 5.18 14.04 -14.37
N TYR A 255 3.87 14.19 -14.53
CA TYR A 255 3.23 15.47 -14.88
C TYR A 255 2.98 16.42 -13.70
N ARG A 256 3.29 15.99 -12.47
CA ARG A 256 3.22 16.85 -11.26
C ARG A 256 4.42 17.80 -11.19
N TYR A 257 4.41 18.71 -10.22
CA TYR A 257 5.59 19.53 -9.89
C TYR A 257 6.78 18.63 -9.49
N GLU A 258 8.00 19.05 -9.86
CA GLU A 258 9.21 18.30 -9.52
C GLU A 258 9.57 18.42 -8.03
N SER A 259 9.40 19.62 -7.47
CA SER A 259 9.53 19.89 -6.04
C SER A 259 8.39 20.77 -5.52
N VAL A 260 8.25 20.83 -4.20
CA VAL A 260 7.28 21.71 -3.53
C VAL A 260 7.60 23.19 -3.75
N ASP A 261 8.87 23.54 -3.93
CA ASP A 261 9.31 24.91 -4.26
C ASP A 261 8.75 25.38 -5.61
N SER A 262 8.74 24.48 -6.61
CA SER A 262 8.14 24.76 -7.91
C SER A 262 6.61 24.94 -7.83
N MET A 263 5.95 24.32 -6.84
CA MET A 263 4.53 24.55 -6.54
C MET A 263 4.33 25.86 -5.76
N GLU A 264 5.23 26.21 -4.83
CA GLU A 264 5.19 27.46 -4.07
C GLU A 264 5.38 28.69 -4.96
N ASP A 265 6.32 28.66 -5.91
CA ASP A 265 6.53 29.76 -6.86
C ASP A 265 5.34 29.95 -7.81
N ASP A 266 4.65 28.87 -8.15
CA ASP A 266 3.41 28.90 -8.92
C ASP A 266 2.28 29.55 -8.10
N ILE A 267 2.08 29.10 -6.85
CA ILE A 267 1.15 29.70 -5.87
C ILE A 267 1.45 31.19 -5.66
N ARG A 268 2.73 31.55 -5.51
CA ARG A 268 3.23 32.92 -5.27
C ARG A 268 2.95 33.88 -6.43
N THR A 269 2.92 33.37 -7.67
CA THR A 269 2.68 34.16 -8.89
C THR A 269 1.28 33.98 -9.49
N SER A 270 0.46 33.07 -8.95
CA SER A 270 -0.87 32.71 -9.47
C SER A 270 -1.83 33.88 -9.65
N LEU A 271 -1.80 34.88 -8.75
CA LEU A 271 -2.66 36.07 -8.81
C LEU A 271 -2.11 37.21 -9.68
N ASN A 272 -0.98 37.03 -10.37
CA ASN A 272 -0.45 38.05 -11.28
C ASN A 272 -1.47 38.30 -12.42
N PRO A 273 -1.80 39.56 -12.76
CA PRO A 273 -2.85 39.88 -13.74
C PRO A 273 -2.71 39.20 -15.10
N GLU A 274 -1.48 38.94 -15.54
CA GLU A 274 -1.15 38.26 -16.79
C GLU A 274 -1.48 36.76 -16.77
N ARG A 275 -1.50 36.13 -15.59
CA ARG A 275 -1.73 34.69 -15.38
C ARG A 275 -3.18 34.31 -15.09
N LEU A 276 -4.01 35.24 -14.62
CA LEU A 276 -5.40 34.96 -14.17
C LEU A 276 -6.27 34.20 -15.20
N ASN A 277 -5.95 34.36 -16.50
CA ASN A 277 -6.64 33.75 -17.63
C ASN A 277 -5.67 32.97 -18.56
N GLU A 278 -4.61 32.38 -18.00
CA GLU A 278 -3.77 31.42 -18.74
C GLU A 278 -4.58 30.21 -19.25
N SER A 279 -4.08 29.47 -20.24
CA SER A 279 -4.78 28.28 -20.75
C SER A 279 -5.00 27.22 -19.65
N PRO A 280 -6.13 26.49 -19.63
CA PRO A 280 -6.31 25.37 -18.72
C PRO A 280 -5.18 24.33 -18.84
N PHE A 281 -4.72 23.80 -17.72
CA PHE A 281 -3.74 22.72 -17.69
C PHE A 281 -4.32 21.45 -18.34
N ALA A 282 -3.58 20.90 -19.28
CA ALA A 282 -3.85 19.61 -19.90
C ALA A 282 -2.54 18.79 -19.94
N ILE A 283 -2.66 17.49 -19.74
CA ILE A 283 -1.55 16.55 -19.97
C ILE A 283 -1.33 16.47 -21.49
N PRO A 284 -0.08 16.54 -21.99
CA PRO A 284 0.20 16.37 -23.42
C PRO A 284 -0.25 14.99 -23.90
N GLU A 285 -1.00 14.91 -25.00
CA GLU A 285 -1.30 13.63 -25.65
C GLU A 285 -0.03 13.04 -26.26
N ASP A 286 0.43 11.92 -25.72
CA ASP A 286 1.60 11.21 -26.24
C ASP A 286 1.24 10.43 -27.51
N HIS A 287 1.31 11.12 -28.65
CA HIS A 287 1.20 10.52 -29.97
C HIS A 287 2.40 9.64 -30.37
N ASP A 288 3.48 9.61 -29.58
CA ASP A 288 4.70 8.86 -29.85
C ASP A 288 4.74 7.49 -29.15
N ALA A 289 3.88 7.25 -28.15
CA ALA A 289 3.68 5.93 -27.52
C ALA A 289 3.30 4.80 -28.51
N THR A 290 2.82 5.14 -29.71
CA THR A 290 2.50 4.18 -30.79
C THR A 290 3.67 3.96 -31.77
N LYS A 291 4.82 4.62 -31.58
CA LYS A 291 6.04 4.32 -32.36
C LYS A 291 6.69 3.06 -31.81
N ALA A 292 6.50 1.94 -32.51
CA ALA A 292 7.11 0.67 -32.18
C ALA A 292 8.64 0.82 -31.98
N ILE A 293 9.13 0.32 -30.85
CA ILE A 293 10.57 0.24 -30.56
C ILE A 293 11.22 -0.59 -31.68
N PRO A 294 12.24 -0.06 -32.39
CA PRO A 294 12.91 -0.83 -33.43
C PRO A 294 13.61 -2.04 -32.81
N ILE A 295 13.48 -3.19 -33.44
CA ILE A 295 14.13 -4.43 -33.00
C ILE A 295 15.65 -4.20 -32.98
N ILE A 296 16.24 -4.29 -31.79
CA ILE A 296 17.70 -4.30 -31.61
C ILE A 296 18.19 -5.66 -32.09
N THR A 297 18.68 -5.73 -33.33
CA THR A 297 19.54 -6.83 -33.78
C THR A 297 20.92 -6.71 -33.13
N ASP A 298 21.52 -7.83 -32.71
CA ASP A 298 22.64 -7.94 -31.75
C ASP A 298 23.99 -7.25 -32.11
N ASP A 299 24.10 -6.51 -33.21
CA ASP A 299 25.35 -5.96 -33.75
C ASP A 299 25.74 -4.55 -33.21
N GLN A 300 25.43 -4.22 -31.94
CA GLN A 300 25.97 -2.98 -31.34
C GLN A 300 26.11 -2.89 -29.79
N LEU A 301 26.38 -4.00 -29.09
CA LEU A 301 26.94 -3.92 -27.72
C LEU A 301 28.48 -3.94 -27.75
N SER A 302 29.14 -2.77 -27.78
CA SER A 302 30.50 -2.56 -27.24
C SER A 302 31.08 -1.14 -27.49
N SER A 303 30.72 -0.16 -26.65
CA SER A 303 31.55 1.04 -26.45
C SER A 303 31.24 1.77 -25.13
N ILE A 304 32.22 1.74 -24.21
CA ILE A 304 32.54 2.81 -23.25
C ILE A 304 31.49 3.09 -22.16
N ASP A 305 31.66 2.39 -21.02
CA ASP A 305 31.66 3.05 -19.72
C ASP A 305 32.75 4.14 -19.71
N GLU A 306 32.41 5.40 -19.37
CA GLU A 306 33.40 6.28 -18.72
C GLU A 306 32.72 7.38 -17.87
N THR A 307 33.04 7.41 -16.58
CA THR A 307 32.54 8.41 -15.63
C THR A 307 33.47 9.62 -15.60
N ILE A 308 33.03 10.78 -16.10
CA ILE A 308 33.82 12.02 -16.06
C ILE A 308 33.04 13.13 -15.34
N VAL A 309 33.61 13.58 -14.21
CA VAL A 309 33.09 14.68 -13.37
C VAL A 309 33.66 16.01 -13.84
N ARG A 310 32.81 17.04 -14.05
CA ARG A 310 33.22 18.46 -13.89
C ARG A 310 32.08 19.49 -13.92
N GLY A 311 32.25 20.49 -13.05
CA GLY A 311 31.92 21.90 -13.28
C GLY A 311 33.06 22.75 -12.67
N PRO A 312 32.90 24.07 -12.45
CA PRO A 312 31.82 24.97 -12.86
C PRO A 312 32.37 26.21 -13.62
N GLU A 313 31.66 27.35 -13.55
CA GLU A 313 32.05 28.72 -13.99
C GLU A 313 32.01 29.02 -15.51
N LYS A 314 31.69 30.25 -15.98
CA LYS A 314 30.97 31.43 -15.42
C LYS A 314 30.58 32.38 -16.57
N ASN A 315 29.76 33.40 -16.24
CA ASN A 315 29.59 34.69 -16.94
C ASN A 315 28.85 34.73 -18.29
N THR A 316 28.33 35.88 -18.77
CA THR A 316 27.66 37.06 -18.15
C THR A 316 27.19 38.02 -19.28
N LEU A 317 25.99 38.60 -19.13
CA LEU A 317 25.43 39.90 -19.61
C LEU A 317 26.16 40.79 -20.66
N VAL A 318 25.52 41.67 -21.47
CA VAL A 318 24.12 41.83 -22.00
C VAL A 318 24.04 43.07 -22.95
N TYR A 319 23.16 43.10 -23.99
CA TYR A 319 22.81 44.24 -24.91
C TYR A 319 24.01 44.84 -25.75
N VAL A 320 23.88 45.67 -26.81
CA VAL A 320 23.00 46.82 -27.16
C VAL A 320 22.87 47.02 -28.71
N ASP A 321 21.62 47.24 -29.18
CA ASP A 321 21.02 48.15 -30.20
C ASP A 321 21.68 48.61 -31.55
N ASP A 322 20.82 49.26 -32.37
CA ASP A 322 21.00 50.16 -33.54
C ASP A 322 21.56 49.63 -34.90
N GLU A 323 21.38 50.30 -36.06
CA GLU A 323 20.18 50.85 -36.77
C GLU A 323 20.57 51.06 -38.28
N ASP A 324 19.76 51.73 -39.11
CA ASP A 324 20.07 52.31 -40.45
C ASP A 324 20.63 51.42 -41.61
N SER A 325 19.88 51.17 -42.69
CA SER A 325 19.87 51.92 -43.99
C SER A 325 20.68 51.22 -45.13
N GLU A 326 20.56 51.44 -46.45
CA GLU A 326 19.75 52.34 -47.30
C GLU A 326 19.60 51.76 -48.75
N SER A 327 18.50 52.09 -49.49
CA SER A 327 18.34 51.98 -50.98
C SER A 327 18.30 50.55 -51.63
N GLU A 328 17.82 50.26 -52.86
CA GLU A 328 17.32 51.05 -54.03
C GLU A 328 15.93 50.54 -54.57
N ALA A 329 15.51 50.99 -55.77
CA ALA A 329 14.22 50.77 -56.47
C ALA A 329 14.06 49.36 -57.12
N ASP A 330 12.94 48.91 -57.72
CA ASP A 330 11.95 49.58 -58.61
C ASP A 330 10.50 48.98 -58.54
N THR A 331 9.61 49.54 -59.36
CA THR A 331 8.15 49.61 -59.31
C THR A 331 7.35 48.37 -59.75
N LYS A 332 6.18 48.14 -59.12
CA LYS A 332 4.85 48.42 -59.74
C LYS A 332 3.59 48.21 -58.86
N THR A 333 2.79 49.27 -58.77
CA THR A 333 1.30 49.29 -58.91
C THR A 333 0.37 48.59 -57.88
N LYS A 334 -0.03 49.37 -56.85
CA LYS A 334 -1.41 49.84 -56.51
C LYS A 334 -2.63 48.87 -56.52
N LYS A 335 -3.68 49.01 -55.68
CA LYS A 335 -3.90 49.62 -54.33
C LYS A 335 -5.38 49.46 -53.89
N LYS A 336 -5.67 49.76 -52.59
CA LYS A 336 -6.98 49.94 -51.87
C LYS A 336 -7.53 48.66 -51.22
N GLN A 337 -7.73 48.53 -49.89
CA GLN A 337 -8.31 49.39 -48.84
C GLN A 337 -9.84 49.57 -48.97
N LYS A 338 -10.76 49.19 -48.05
CA LYS A 338 -10.80 49.02 -46.55
C LYS A 338 -11.13 50.33 -45.78
N LYS A 339 -12.41 50.53 -45.37
CA LYS A 339 -12.87 50.95 -44.00
C LYS A 339 -14.37 51.34 -43.85
N GLN A 340 -15.11 50.50 -43.12
CA GLN A 340 -16.03 50.74 -41.97
C GLN A 340 -16.88 52.03 -41.74
N LYS A 341 -18.18 51.77 -41.44
CA LYS A 341 -19.07 52.25 -40.33
C LYS A 341 -19.19 53.75 -39.94
N LYS A 342 -20.44 54.28 -40.04
CA LYS A 342 -21.34 54.86 -38.98
C LYS A 342 -22.41 55.77 -39.66
N GLN A 343 -23.57 56.18 -39.10
CA GLN A 343 -24.56 55.65 -38.14
C GLN A 343 -25.74 56.67 -38.04
N LYS A 344 -27.02 56.25 -37.95
CA LYS A 344 -28.28 57.00 -37.55
C LYS A 344 -28.42 58.52 -37.90
N THR A 345 -29.51 59.03 -38.49
CA THR A 345 -30.83 59.30 -37.81
C THR A 345 -31.97 59.70 -38.79
N LYS A 346 -33.16 60.04 -38.26
CA LYS A 346 -34.45 60.32 -38.96
C LYS A 346 -34.55 61.77 -39.50
N SER A 347 -35.31 62.01 -40.58
CA SER A 347 -36.72 62.50 -40.49
C SER A 347 -37.33 62.97 -41.84
N LYS A 348 -38.56 63.51 -41.75
CA LYS A 348 -39.55 63.89 -42.80
C LYS A 348 -39.04 65.07 -43.68
N GLN A 349 -39.63 65.45 -44.83
CA GLN A 349 -41.07 65.49 -45.20
C GLN A 349 -41.30 65.67 -46.73
N LYS A 350 -42.56 65.49 -47.19
CA LYS A 350 -43.35 66.12 -48.32
C LYS A 350 -42.65 67.08 -49.31
N ASP A 351 -43.04 67.29 -50.58
CA ASP A 351 -44.20 66.97 -51.46
C ASP A 351 -43.76 67.45 -52.91
N LYS A 352 -44.36 67.23 -54.11
CA LYS A 352 -45.53 66.50 -54.69
C LYS A 352 -45.23 66.21 -56.21
N LYS A 353 -46.03 66.29 -57.31
CA LYS A 353 -47.42 66.75 -57.61
C LYS A 353 -48.11 66.10 -58.85
N ARG A 354 -48.03 64.77 -59.08
CA ARG A 354 -48.94 63.94 -59.96
C ARG A 354 -49.22 64.36 -61.44
N LYS A 355 -49.26 63.36 -62.33
CA LYS A 355 -50.44 63.04 -63.19
C LYS A 355 -50.34 61.62 -63.79
N LYS A 356 -51.47 61.08 -64.28
CA LYS A 356 -51.70 59.68 -64.74
C LYS A 356 -51.56 58.59 -63.64
N LEU A 357 -52.69 58.26 -62.99
CA LEU A 357 -52.78 57.12 -62.03
C LEU A 357 -53.90 56.10 -62.37
N SER A 358 -54.80 56.43 -63.31
CA SER A 358 -56.05 55.67 -63.51
C SER A 358 -55.87 54.31 -64.21
N THR A 359 -54.85 54.17 -65.05
CA THR A 359 -54.63 52.94 -65.84
C THR A 359 -53.89 51.85 -65.06
N ILE A 360 -53.06 52.25 -64.08
CA ILE A 360 -52.23 51.34 -63.28
C ILE A 360 -53.07 50.59 -62.24
N LEU A 361 -54.11 51.22 -61.68
CA LEU A 361 -55.01 50.58 -60.70
C LEU A 361 -55.83 49.46 -61.33
N VAL A 362 -56.30 49.62 -62.57
CA VAL A 362 -57.09 48.59 -63.28
C VAL A 362 -56.22 47.37 -63.62
N THR A 363 -55.00 47.58 -64.12
CA THR A 363 -54.09 46.45 -64.42
C THR A 363 -53.60 45.76 -63.16
N ILE A 364 -53.31 46.48 -62.07
CA ILE A 364 -52.97 45.87 -60.77
C ILE A 364 -54.15 45.05 -60.23
N PHE A 365 -55.39 45.54 -60.33
CA PHE A 365 -56.56 44.77 -59.89
C PHE A 365 -56.77 43.51 -60.74
N LEU A 366 -56.59 43.58 -62.06
CA LEU A 366 -56.71 42.42 -62.95
C LEU A 366 -55.60 41.38 -62.69
N VAL A 367 -54.35 41.82 -62.45
CA VAL A 367 -53.24 40.95 -62.08
C VAL A 367 -53.43 40.35 -60.69
N LEU A 368 -53.93 41.11 -59.71
CA LEU A 368 -54.27 40.58 -58.38
C LEU A 368 -55.46 39.61 -58.42
N ALA A 369 -56.45 39.82 -59.29
CA ALA A 369 -57.52 38.86 -59.50
C ALA A 369 -56.99 37.55 -60.14
N LEU A 370 -56.09 37.66 -61.13
CA LEU A 370 -55.42 36.50 -61.73
C LEU A 370 -54.54 35.76 -60.71
N PHE A 371 -53.78 36.48 -59.88
CA PHE A 371 -53.01 35.89 -58.78
C PHE A 371 -53.90 35.30 -57.69
N ALA A 372 -55.05 35.89 -57.37
CA ALA A 372 -56.00 35.36 -56.40
C ALA A 372 -56.66 34.08 -56.93
N VAL A 373 -57.05 34.03 -58.20
CA VAL A 373 -57.57 32.80 -58.83
C VAL A 373 -56.48 31.73 -58.90
N LEU A 374 -55.26 32.07 -59.33
CA LEU A 374 -54.12 31.15 -59.36
C LEU A 374 -53.75 30.65 -57.95
N PHE A 375 -53.84 31.50 -56.94
CA PHE A 375 -53.64 31.12 -55.54
C PHE A 375 -54.77 30.23 -55.03
N ILE A 376 -56.04 30.49 -55.39
CA ILE A 376 -57.18 29.65 -55.02
C ILE A 376 -57.15 28.29 -55.75
N THR A 377 -56.55 28.18 -56.94
CA THR A 377 -56.40 26.90 -57.66
C THR A 377 -55.15 26.11 -57.30
N LEU A 378 -54.06 26.76 -56.85
CA LEU A 378 -52.82 26.07 -56.39
C LEU A 378 -52.70 25.94 -54.87
N ALA A 379 -53.39 26.72 -54.05
CA ALA A 379 -53.37 26.54 -52.59
C ALA A 379 -53.86 25.14 -52.15
N PRO A 380 -54.92 24.53 -52.74
CA PRO A 380 -55.35 23.18 -52.37
C PRO A 380 -54.28 22.10 -52.57
N THR A 381 -53.32 22.30 -53.49
CA THR A 381 -52.20 21.37 -53.72
C THR A 381 -50.92 21.75 -52.98
N ILE A 382 -50.88 22.89 -52.30
CA ILE A 382 -49.73 23.37 -51.51
C ILE A 382 -50.01 23.33 -49.99
N LEU A 383 -51.28 23.36 -49.55
CA LEU A 383 -51.67 23.34 -48.13
C LEU A 383 -52.09 21.97 -47.56
N ASP A 384 -52.20 20.91 -48.38
CA ASP A 384 -52.47 19.53 -47.91
C ASP A 384 -51.20 18.88 -47.32
N SER A 385 -50.68 19.46 -46.24
CA SER A 385 -49.51 18.93 -45.53
C SER A 385 -49.93 17.74 -44.66
N LYS A 386 -50.05 16.57 -45.28
CA LYS A 386 -50.41 15.32 -44.59
C LYS A 386 -49.45 15.05 -43.44
N GLU A 387 -50.04 14.83 -42.27
CA GLU A 387 -49.32 14.49 -41.05
C GLU A 387 -49.42 12.97 -40.81
N VAL A 388 -48.37 12.40 -40.24
CA VAL A 388 -48.19 10.97 -40.04
C VAL A 388 -47.72 10.74 -38.61
N THR A 389 -48.31 9.76 -37.94
CA THR A 389 -47.91 9.37 -36.58
C THR A 389 -46.75 8.38 -36.65
N ILE A 390 -45.71 8.60 -35.84
CA ILE A 390 -44.56 7.70 -35.74
C ILE A 390 -45.04 6.36 -35.14
N PRO A 391 -44.79 5.22 -35.80
CA PRO A 391 -45.19 3.90 -35.33
C PRO A 391 -44.38 3.47 -34.10
N ASP A 392 -44.77 2.37 -33.48
CA ASP A 392 -43.91 1.70 -32.51
C ASP A 392 -42.90 0.80 -33.25
N LEU A 393 -41.63 1.01 -32.96
CA LEU A 393 -40.50 0.30 -33.55
C LEU A 393 -39.62 -0.40 -32.49
N LYS A 394 -39.99 -0.39 -31.18
CA LYS A 394 -39.20 -1.11 -30.17
C LYS A 394 -39.22 -2.62 -30.48
N GLY A 395 -38.06 -3.26 -30.43
CA GLY A 395 -37.88 -4.69 -30.65
C GLY A 395 -37.93 -5.15 -32.11
N LYS A 396 -37.84 -4.23 -33.08
CA LYS A 396 -37.69 -4.58 -34.50
C LYS A 396 -36.22 -4.55 -34.94
N GLU A 397 -35.88 -5.35 -35.94
CA GLU A 397 -34.61 -5.22 -36.65
C GLU A 397 -34.50 -3.85 -37.34
N LEU A 398 -33.27 -3.34 -37.48
CA LEU A 398 -33.01 -2.00 -38.03
C LEU A 398 -33.59 -1.81 -39.43
N ASP A 399 -33.42 -2.79 -40.33
CA ASP A 399 -33.89 -2.71 -41.72
C ASP A 399 -35.43 -2.70 -41.84
N ASP A 400 -36.12 -3.44 -40.97
CA ASP A 400 -37.58 -3.43 -40.87
C ASP A 400 -38.09 -2.06 -40.35
N ALA A 401 -37.43 -1.52 -39.33
CA ALA A 401 -37.74 -0.20 -38.78
C ALA A 401 -37.51 0.93 -39.81
N ILE A 402 -36.40 0.87 -40.56
CA ILE A 402 -36.11 1.77 -41.69
C ILE A 402 -37.19 1.63 -42.77
N THR A 403 -37.56 0.41 -43.14
CA THR A 403 -38.55 0.13 -44.19
C THR A 403 -39.93 0.68 -43.82
N GLU A 404 -40.37 0.56 -42.57
CA GLU A 404 -41.64 1.11 -42.12
C GLU A 404 -41.64 2.66 -42.14
N LEU A 405 -40.56 3.31 -41.70
CA LEU A 405 -40.42 4.76 -41.76
C LEU A 405 -40.43 5.29 -43.21
N VAL A 406 -39.76 4.58 -44.14
CA VAL A 406 -39.74 4.93 -45.57
C VAL A 406 -41.12 4.74 -46.21
N ASN A 407 -41.84 3.66 -45.88
CA ASN A 407 -43.23 3.45 -46.34
C ASN A 407 -44.18 4.56 -45.86
N LEU A 408 -43.96 5.07 -44.65
CA LEU A 408 -44.66 6.23 -44.08
C LEU A 408 -44.19 7.59 -44.65
N LYS A 409 -43.24 7.60 -45.60
CA LYS A 409 -42.62 8.79 -46.22
C LYS A 409 -41.95 9.71 -45.21
N LEU A 410 -41.41 9.12 -44.13
CA LEU A 410 -40.50 9.79 -43.21
C LEU A 410 -39.06 9.58 -43.69
N VAL A 411 -38.13 10.36 -43.15
CA VAL A 411 -36.70 10.30 -43.47
C VAL A 411 -35.97 9.72 -42.27
N VAL A 412 -35.12 8.73 -42.46
CA VAL A 412 -34.25 8.23 -41.39
C VAL A 412 -33.21 9.30 -41.06
N GLY A 413 -33.05 9.59 -39.78
CA GLY A 413 -32.10 10.54 -39.21
C GLY A 413 -30.75 9.89 -39.00
N ASN A 414 -30.21 10.01 -37.79
CA ASN A 414 -29.04 9.25 -37.37
C ASN A 414 -29.47 7.90 -36.75
N THR A 415 -28.72 6.83 -37.00
CA THR A 415 -28.70 5.66 -36.11
C THR A 415 -27.74 5.95 -34.97
N ILE A 416 -28.14 5.62 -33.74
CA ILE A 416 -27.38 5.86 -32.51
C ILE A 416 -27.34 4.55 -31.72
N GLU A 417 -26.20 3.87 -31.74
CA GLU A 417 -25.92 2.70 -30.91
C GLU A 417 -25.87 3.10 -29.42
N ILE A 418 -26.50 2.28 -28.56
CA ILE A 418 -26.50 2.41 -27.09
C ILE A 418 -26.59 1.02 -26.44
N GLU A 419 -26.12 0.88 -25.20
CA GLU A 419 -26.36 -0.31 -24.38
C GLU A 419 -27.83 -0.39 -23.90
N ASP A 420 -28.37 -1.61 -23.79
CA ASP A 420 -29.70 -1.89 -23.23
C ASP A 420 -29.77 -3.34 -22.71
N GLU A 421 -30.23 -3.54 -21.47
CA GLU A 421 -30.31 -4.87 -20.82
C GLU A 421 -31.56 -5.68 -21.23
N GLU A 422 -32.63 -5.02 -21.72
CA GLU A 422 -33.88 -5.68 -22.13
C GLU A 422 -33.88 -6.05 -23.62
N VAL A 423 -33.18 -5.26 -24.45
CA VAL A 423 -33.27 -5.34 -25.91
C VAL A 423 -32.04 -6.04 -26.49
N GLU A 424 -32.28 -7.18 -27.14
CA GLU A 424 -31.23 -7.94 -27.83
C GLU A 424 -30.47 -7.09 -28.86
N LYS A 425 -29.21 -7.45 -29.10
CA LYS A 425 -28.32 -6.74 -30.02
C LYS A 425 -28.94 -6.58 -31.41
N ASP A 426 -28.60 -5.47 -32.05
CA ASP A 426 -29.00 -5.03 -33.39
C ASP A 426 -30.50 -4.67 -33.54
N LEU A 427 -31.33 -4.85 -32.50
CA LEU A 427 -32.73 -4.40 -32.45
C LEU A 427 -32.88 -2.93 -32.03
N VAL A 428 -33.99 -2.31 -32.46
CA VAL A 428 -34.33 -0.92 -32.14
C VAL A 428 -34.92 -0.80 -30.73
N ILE A 429 -34.39 0.14 -29.93
CA ILE A 429 -34.83 0.43 -28.56
C ILE A 429 -35.90 1.53 -28.55
N LYS A 430 -35.69 2.60 -29.30
CA LYS A 430 -36.51 3.83 -29.29
C LYS A 430 -36.24 4.72 -30.50
N THR A 431 -37.14 5.67 -30.75
CA THR A 431 -37.01 6.70 -31.80
C THR A 431 -36.99 8.12 -31.23
N ASN A 432 -36.39 9.05 -31.97
CA ASN A 432 -36.49 10.49 -31.75
C ASN A 432 -36.93 11.21 -33.05
N PRO A 433 -38.11 11.86 -33.09
CA PRO A 433 -39.09 11.97 -32.01
C PRO A 433 -39.72 10.63 -31.64
N LYS A 434 -40.24 10.51 -30.41
CA LYS A 434 -40.81 9.27 -29.88
C LYS A 434 -42.05 8.80 -30.66
N GLN A 435 -42.28 7.47 -30.63
CA GLN A 435 -43.51 6.81 -31.09
C GLN A 435 -44.80 7.50 -30.63
N GLY A 436 -45.87 7.38 -31.41
CA GLY A 436 -47.16 8.01 -31.13
C GLY A 436 -47.20 9.52 -31.34
N LYS A 437 -46.06 10.18 -31.57
CA LYS A 437 -46.02 11.60 -31.94
C LYS A 437 -46.36 11.78 -33.42
N THR A 438 -47.26 12.71 -33.72
CA THR A 438 -47.56 13.14 -35.08
C THR A 438 -46.47 14.10 -35.60
N VAL A 439 -46.01 13.85 -36.82
CA VAL A 439 -44.99 14.63 -37.54
C VAL A 439 -45.41 14.85 -38.99
N LYS A 440 -44.73 15.76 -39.70
CA LYS A 440 -45.00 16.01 -41.12
C LYS A 440 -44.32 14.96 -41.98
N VAL A 441 -44.93 14.58 -43.11
CA VAL A 441 -44.27 13.81 -44.18
C VAL A 441 -42.93 14.48 -44.54
N GLY A 442 -41.87 13.68 -44.63
CA GLY A 442 -40.49 14.14 -44.83
C GLY A 442 -39.73 14.56 -43.56
N ALA A 443 -40.31 14.44 -42.36
CA ALA A 443 -39.59 14.67 -41.10
C ALA A 443 -38.47 13.63 -40.88
N LYS A 444 -37.37 14.06 -40.26
CA LYS A 444 -36.27 13.17 -39.83
C LYS A 444 -36.60 12.47 -38.51
N ILE A 445 -36.32 11.17 -38.44
CA ILE A 445 -36.50 10.30 -37.27
C ILE A 445 -35.17 9.61 -36.96
N ASP A 446 -34.51 9.96 -35.86
CA ASP A 446 -33.33 9.24 -35.37
C ASP A 446 -33.76 7.91 -34.72
N ILE A 447 -32.96 6.87 -34.93
CA ILE A 447 -33.21 5.51 -34.43
C ILE A 447 -32.13 5.18 -33.40
N TYR A 448 -32.51 4.59 -32.27
CA TYR A 448 -31.57 4.09 -31.26
C TYR A 448 -31.55 2.56 -31.31
N GLN A 449 -30.38 1.97 -31.49
CA GLN A 449 -30.16 0.54 -31.69
C GLN A 449 -29.40 -0.04 -30.48
N SER A 450 -29.76 -1.26 -30.07
CA SER A 450 -29.05 -1.97 -29.00
C SER A 450 -27.76 -2.59 -29.52
N ILE A 451 -26.68 -2.46 -28.75
CA ILE A 451 -25.47 -3.28 -28.94
C ILE A 451 -25.46 -4.56 -28.07
N GLY A 452 -26.51 -4.75 -27.25
CA GLY A 452 -26.67 -5.85 -26.30
C GLY A 452 -26.28 -5.47 -24.86
N LYS A 453 -26.14 -6.51 -24.02
CA LYS A 453 -25.61 -6.39 -22.64
C LYS A 453 -24.14 -5.94 -22.66
N GLU A 454 -23.72 -5.26 -21.61
CA GLU A 454 -22.31 -4.89 -21.37
C GLU A 454 -21.42 -6.15 -21.34
N THR A 455 -20.44 -6.21 -22.26
CA THR A 455 -19.36 -7.19 -22.22
C THR A 455 -18.12 -6.57 -21.56
N ILE A 456 -17.40 -7.37 -20.78
CA ILE A 456 -16.10 -6.99 -20.22
C ILE A 456 -15.01 -7.93 -20.71
N SER A 457 -13.78 -7.44 -20.84
CA SER A 457 -12.62 -8.31 -21.02
C SER A 457 -12.20 -8.90 -19.67
N LEU A 458 -12.28 -10.23 -19.55
CA LEU A 458 -11.91 -10.97 -18.36
C LEU A 458 -10.43 -10.77 -18.04
N SER A 459 -10.09 -10.28 -16.85
CA SER A 459 -8.68 -10.20 -16.44
C SER A 459 -8.10 -11.58 -16.17
N SER A 460 -6.77 -11.72 -16.27
CA SER A 460 -6.07 -12.87 -15.66
C SER A 460 -5.82 -12.62 -14.17
N TYR A 461 -6.21 -13.61 -13.38
CA TYR A 461 -6.11 -13.65 -11.93
C TYR A 461 -5.14 -14.74 -11.44
N GLU A 462 -4.55 -15.53 -12.36
CA GLU A 462 -3.49 -16.49 -12.05
C GLU A 462 -2.31 -15.79 -11.36
N GLY A 463 -1.74 -16.44 -10.34
CA GLY A 463 -0.73 -15.87 -9.45
C GLY A 463 -1.25 -14.86 -8.41
N ARG A 464 -2.56 -14.55 -8.37
CA ARG A 464 -3.19 -13.74 -7.31
C ARG A 464 -3.86 -14.62 -6.26
N LYS A 465 -4.12 -14.11 -5.06
CA LYS A 465 -4.95 -14.82 -4.08
C LYS A 465 -6.43 -14.75 -4.45
N TYR A 466 -7.12 -15.87 -4.35
CA TYR A 466 -8.56 -15.95 -4.60
C TYR A 466 -9.36 -15.03 -3.67
N SER A 467 -8.98 -14.91 -2.39
CA SER A 467 -9.60 -13.97 -1.44
C SER A 467 -9.56 -12.50 -1.87
N ASP A 468 -8.57 -12.13 -2.69
CA ASP A 468 -8.38 -10.75 -3.16
C ASP A 468 -9.18 -10.50 -4.46
N VAL A 469 -9.63 -11.57 -5.11
CA VAL A 469 -10.29 -11.61 -6.43
C VAL A 469 -11.79 -11.88 -6.31
N GLU A 470 -12.22 -12.76 -5.39
CA GLU A 470 -13.61 -13.11 -5.12
C GLU A 470 -14.52 -11.87 -5.02
N SER A 471 -14.18 -10.93 -4.12
CA SER A 471 -14.97 -9.71 -3.94
C SER A 471 -14.88 -8.73 -5.11
N PHE A 472 -13.96 -8.91 -6.07
CA PHE A 472 -13.92 -8.14 -7.31
C PHE A 472 -14.89 -8.72 -8.34
N LEU A 473 -14.99 -10.05 -8.41
CA LEU A 473 -15.92 -10.78 -9.28
C LEU A 473 -17.39 -10.56 -8.88
N GLU A 474 -17.69 -10.62 -7.58
CA GLU A 474 -19.02 -10.24 -7.05
C GLU A 474 -19.45 -8.84 -7.53
N LYS A 475 -18.51 -7.88 -7.52
CA LYS A 475 -18.75 -6.49 -7.93
C LYS A 475 -18.82 -6.29 -9.44
N MET A 476 -18.23 -7.21 -10.21
CA MET A 476 -18.41 -7.31 -11.67
C MET A 476 -19.72 -7.98 -12.06
N GLY A 477 -20.49 -8.53 -11.11
CA GLY A 477 -21.79 -9.15 -11.37
C GLY A 477 -21.72 -10.62 -11.81
N PHE A 478 -20.58 -11.30 -11.60
CA PHE A 478 -20.51 -12.76 -11.68
C PHE A 478 -21.42 -13.40 -10.63
N LYS A 479 -22.13 -14.46 -11.02
CA LYS A 479 -23.09 -15.17 -10.15
C LYS A 479 -22.66 -16.60 -9.85
N ASP A 480 -22.04 -17.26 -10.82
CA ASP A 480 -21.64 -18.65 -10.76
C ASP A 480 -20.11 -18.74 -10.78
N ILE A 481 -19.50 -18.91 -9.60
CA ILE A 481 -18.06 -19.04 -9.41
C ILE A 481 -17.79 -20.40 -8.76
N VAL A 482 -16.91 -21.20 -9.37
CA VAL A 482 -16.55 -22.54 -8.91
C VAL A 482 -15.09 -22.55 -8.47
N VAL A 483 -14.80 -23.10 -7.29
CA VAL A 483 -13.44 -23.16 -6.73
C VAL A 483 -13.04 -24.61 -6.48
N THR A 484 -11.89 -25.00 -7.01
CA THR A 484 -11.22 -26.29 -6.81
C THR A 484 -9.87 -26.06 -6.12
N GLU A 485 -9.40 -27.02 -5.30
CA GLU A 485 -8.17 -26.86 -4.52
C GLU A 485 -7.17 -28.00 -4.79
N GLU A 486 -5.95 -27.67 -5.19
CA GLU A 486 -4.86 -28.63 -5.47
C GLU A 486 -3.58 -28.25 -4.69
N TYR A 487 -2.62 -29.17 -4.55
CA TYR A 487 -1.32 -28.84 -3.96
C TYR A 487 -0.38 -28.30 -5.05
N ASP A 488 0.28 -27.17 -4.78
CA ASP A 488 1.18 -26.48 -5.70
C ASP A 488 2.16 -25.61 -4.90
N ASP A 489 3.37 -25.37 -5.42
CA ASP A 489 4.44 -24.65 -4.72
C ASP A 489 4.11 -23.18 -4.39
N SER A 490 3.09 -22.60 -5.05
CA SER A 490 2.57 -21.27 -4.73
C SER A 490 2.02 -21.19 -3.29
N ALA A 491 1.92 -19.98 -2.75
CA ALA A 491 1.35 -19.78 -1.41
C ALA A 491 -0.14 -20.21 -1.35
N ALA A 492 -0.56 -20.79 -0.22
CA ALA A 492 -1.94 -21.23 -0.03
C ALA A 492 -2.96 -20.09 -0.31
N GLY A 493 -4.03 -20.43 -1.03
CA GLY A 493 -5.05 -19.51 -1.54
C GLY A 493 -4.70 -18.80 -2.85
N THR A 494 -3.54 -19.06 -3.46
CA THR A 494 -3.17 -18.49 -4.77
C THR A 494 -3.87 -19.23 -5.91
N ILE A 495 -4.50 -18.51 -6.84
CA ILE A 495 -5.06 -19.05 -8.08
C ILE A 495 -3.92 -19.55 -8.96
N ILE A 496 -3.92 -20.84 -9.28
CA ILE A 496 -2.94 -21.48 -10.16
C ILE A 496 -3.46 -21.68 -11.59
N LYS A 497 -4.78 -21.60 -11.78
CA LYS A 497 -5.47 -21.75 -13.08
C LYS A 497 -6.85 -21.08 -13.04
N GLN A 498 -7.29 -20.53 -14.18
CA GLN A 498 -8.68 -20.09 -14.38
C GLN A 498 -9.33 -20.60 -15.68
N THR A 499 -10.66 -20.74 -15.67
CA THR A 499 -11.49 -21.00 -16.85
C THR A 499 -12.73 -20.09 -16.81
N PRO A 500 -13.01 -19.21 -17.79
CA PRO A 500 -12.24 -18.93 -19.01
C PRO A 500 -10.89 -18.22 -18.76
N SER A 501 -10.02 -18.26 -19.77
CA SER A 501 -8.72 -17.58 -19.75
C SER A 501 -8.86 -16.05 -19.80
N GLY A 502 -7.90 -15.34 -19.23
CA GLY A 502 -7.83 -13.88 -19.33
C GLY A 502 -7.72 -13.37 -20.78
N GLY A 503 -8.26 -12.18 -21.03
CA GLY A 503 -8.41 -11.55 -22.34
C GLY A 503 -9.78 -11.80 -23.00
N THR A 504 -10.50 -12.85 -22.60
CA THR A 504 -11.80 -13.23 -23.20
C THR A 504 -12.87 -12.17 -22.92
N GLU A 505 -13.60 -11.71 -23.95
CA GLU A 505 -14.80 -10.90 -23.77
C GLU A 505 -15.97 -11.77 -23.30
N ILE A 506 -16.61 -11.38 -22.20
CA ILE A 506 -17.67 -12.14 -21.52
C ILE A 506 -18.77 -11.23 -20.97
N VAL A 507 -19.95 -11.78 -20.71
CA VAL A 507 -21.03 -11.11 -19.96
C VAL A 507 -21.05 -11.68 -18.53
N PRO A 508 -20.67 -10.92 -17.48
CA PRO A 508 -20.49 -11.48 -16.13
C PRO A 508 -21.73 -12.17 -15.57
N SER A 509 -22.92 -11.63 -15.85
CA SER A 509 -24.19 -12.14 -15.34
C SER A 509 -24.61 -13.50 -15.91
N ASP A 510 -23.92 -13.96 -16.96
CA ASP A 510 -24.27 -15.10 -17.82
C ASP A 510 -23.06 -16.08 -17.97
N THR A 511 -21.95 -15.84 -17.26
CA THR A 511 -20.68 -16.59 -17.41
C THR A 511 -20.31 -17.32 -16.13
N GLU A 512 -20.19 -18.65 -16.20
CA GLU A 512 -19.60 -19.48 -15.13
C GLU A 512 -18.07 -19.33 -15.14
N LEU A 513 -17.47 -19.17 -13.96
CA LEU A 513 -16.04 -18.90 -13.79
C LEU A 513 -15.40 -19.87 -12.79
N GLU A 514 -14.56 -20.77 -13.30
CA GLU A 514 -13.82 -21.77 -12.52
C GLU A 514 -12.42 -21.27 -12.15
N PHE A 515 -12.02 -21.49 -10.90
CA PHE A 515 -10.64 -21.35 -10.43
C PHE A 515 -10.13 -22.64 -9.82
N THR A 516 -8.84 -22.92 -10.04
CA THR A 516 -8.07 -23.86 -9.22
C THR A 516 -7.11 -23.06 -8.35
N ILE A 517 -7.10 -23.33 -7.04
CA ILE A 517 -6.27 -22.64 -6.05
C ILE A 517 -5.29 -23.59 -5.36
N SER A 518 -4.10 -23.08 -5.04
CA SER A 518 -3.08 -23.81 -4.30
C SER A 518 -3.46 -23.96 -2.81
N LYS A 519 -3.24 -25.16 -2.28
CA LYS A 519 -3.23 -25.49 -0.84
C LYS A 519 -1.92 -25.14 -0.13
N GLY A 520 -0.95 -24.61 -0.88
CA GLY A 520 0.47 -24.57 -0.50
C GLY A 520 1.21 -25.83 -0.94
N ALA A 521 2.54 -25.76 -0.94
CA ALA A 521 3.41 -26.91 -1.23
C ALA A 521 3.07 -28.10 -0.31
N ASP A 522 3.08 -29.32 -0.86
CA ASP A 522 2.78 -30.52 -0.06
C ASP A 522 3.92 -30.80 0.94
N ARG A 523 3.61 -30.60 2.23
CA ARG A 523 4.59 -30.62 3.31
C ARG A 523 4.25 -31.73 4.31
N LEU A 524 5.06 -32.77 4.26
CA LEU A 524 5.05 -33.91 5.17
C LEU A 524 5.27 -33.46 6.61
N SER A 525 4.46 -33.96 7.55
CA SER A 525 4.72 -33.82 8.99
C SER A 525 5.75 -34.84 9.45
N LEU A 526 6.86 -34.39 10.05
CA LEU A 526 7.86 -35.30 10.61
C LEU A 526 7.28 -36.16 11.74
N LYS A 527 7.57 -37.46 11.70
CA LYS A 527 7.33 -38.38 12.82
C LYS A 527 8.32 -38.09 13.96
N ASN A 528 7.97 -38.50 15.18
CA ASN A 528 8.95 -38.62 16.25
C ASN A 528 9.79 -39.89 16.03
N LEU A 529 11.10 -39.71 15.85
CA LEU A 529 12.09 -40.76 15.59
C LEU A 529 12.85 -41.15 16.87
N THR A 530 12.59 -40.51 18.01
CA THR A 530 13.21 -40.86 19.31
C THR A 530 12.97 -42.33 19.63
N GLY A 531 14.01 -43.07 20.01
CA GLY A 531 13.94 -44.50 20.28
C GLY A 531 13.89 -45.41 19.04
N PHE A 532 13.93 -44.87 17.81
CA PHE A 532 14.12 -45.69 16.61
C PHE A 532 15.56 -46.19 16.53
N ASN A 533 15.76 -47.34 15.89
CA ASN A 533 17.07 -47.86 15.50
C ASN A 533 17.36 -47.58 14.01
N GLU A 534 18.58 -47.87 13.56
CA GLU A 534 19.03 -47.66 12.18
C GLU A 534 18.12 -48.32 11.13
N ALA A 535 17.55 -49.50 11.41
CA ALA A 535 16.58 -50.14 10.51
C ALA A 535 15.29 -49.33 10.37
N GLY A 536 14.67 -48.94 11.49
CA GLY A 536 13.44 -48.14 11.48
C GLY A 536 13.62 -46.71 10.92
N LEU A 537 14.84 -46.17 11.00
CA LEU A 537 15.20 -44.91 10.32
C LEU A 537 15.25 -45.08 8.80
N ASN A 538 15.84 -46.17 8.31
CA ASN A 538 15.85 -46.50 6.88
C ASN A 538 14.44 -46.79 6.35
N ASP A 539 13.61 -47.54 7.09
CA ASP A 539 12.21 -47.80 6.72
C ASP A 539 11.42 -46.49 6.61
N TYR A 540 11.54 -45.59 7.61
CA TYR A 540 10.92 -44.27 7.57
C TYR A 540 11.46 -43.41 6.40
N SER A 541 12.76 -43.46 6.11
CA SER A 541 13.37 -42.73 4.99
C SER A 541 12.78 -43.16 3.64
N ASN A 542 12.60 -44.46 3.43
CA ASN A 542 12.03 -45.03 2.21
C ASN A 542 10.52 -44.74 2.06
N ASP A 543 9.74 -44.84 3.15
CA ASP A 543 8.29 -44.61 3.16
C ASP A 543 7.93 -43.12 2.97
N SER A 544 8.72 -42.21 3.56
CA SER A 544 8.46 -40.77 3.54
C SER A 544 9.17 -40.00 2.43
N GLY A 545 10.24 -40.55 1.85
CA GLY A 545 11.15 -39.82 0.95
C GLY A 545 12.02 -38.76 1.65
N ILE A 546 12.09 -38.76 2.99
CA ILE A 546 12.96 -37.89 3.78
C ILE A 546 14.33 -38.55 3.96
N LYS A 547 15.42 -37.80 3.79
CA LYS A 547 16.79 -38.28 4.00
C LYS A 547 17.12 -38.23 5.49
N ILE A 548 17.71 -39.30 6.03
CA ILE A 548 18.22 -39.31 7.41
C ILE A 548 19.75 -39.20 7.39
N GLU A 549 20.30 -38.31 8.22
CA GLU A 549 21.74 -38.15 8.44
C GLU A 549 22.07 -38.37 9.92
N VAL A 550 23.06 -39.19 10.24
CA VAL A 550 23.54 -39.36 11.63
C VAL A 550 24.59 -38.29 11.90
N GLU A 551 24.27 -37.33 12.76
CA GLU A 551 25.14 -36.18 13.04
C GLU A 551 26.22 -36.50 14.09
N ASP A 552 25.86 -37.21 15.15
CA ASP A 552 26.79 -37.66 16.19
C ASP A 552 26.28 -38.92 16.91
N LYS A 553 27.15 -39.55 17.71
CA LYS A 553 26.82 -40.61 18.67
C LYS A 553 27.32 -40.22 20.06
N VAL A 554 26.44 -40.11 21.06
CA VAL A 554 26.80 -39.65 22.42
C VAL A 554 26.34 -40.65 23.50
N TYR A 555 26.98 -40.68 24.66
CA TYR A 555 26.54 -41.51 25.78
C TYR A 555 25.23 -40.99 26.38
N ASN A 556 24.39 -41.90 26.88
CA ASN A 556 23.10 -41.58 27.49
C ASN A 556 22.66 -42.65 28.51
N ASP A 557 22.31 -42.23 29.72
CA ASP A 557 21.96 -43.14 30.81
C ASP A 557 20.59 -43.81 30.71
N SER A 558 19.70 -43.29 29.86
CA SER A 558 18.30 -43.70 29.77
C SER A 558 17.95 -44.37 28.43
N ILE A 559 18.78 -44.21 27.40
CA ILE A 559 18.52 -44.66 26.03
C ILE A 559 19.60 -45.67 25.62
N ALA A 560 19.18 -46.90 25.32
CA ALA A 560 20.08 -47.99 24.93
C ALA A 560 20.88 -47.68 23.66
N GLU A 561 22.05 -48.33 23.51
CA GLU A 561 22.94 -48.13 22.37
C GLU A 561 22.23 -48.34 21.01
N GLY A 562 22.58 -47.52 20.02
CA GLY A 562 22.05 -47.61 18.66
C GLY A 562 20.65 -47.02 18.46
N LEU A 563 20.01 -46.52 19.52
CA LEU A 563 18.72 -45.82 19.44
C LEU A 563 18.89 -44.30 19.33
N VAL A 564 17.96 -43.64 18.64
CA VAL A 564 17.90 -42.17 18.52
C VAL A 564 17.61 -41.52 19.88
N ILE A 565 18.46 -40.56 20.26
CA ILE A 565 18.28 -39.67 21.41
C ILE A 565 17.44 -38.44 21.01
N SER A 566 17.78 -37.83 19.88
CA SER A 566 17.15 -36.59 19.39
C SER A 566 17.22 -36.49 17.87
N GLN A 567 16.36 -35.64 17.31
CA GLN A 567 16.29 -35.33 15.88
C GLN A 567 16.28 -33.82 15.65
N SER A 568 16.70 -33.39 14.46
CA SER A 568 16.56 -32.00 14.00
C SER A 568 16.19 -31.99 12.51
N PRO A 569 15.07 -31.39 12.08
CA PRO A 569 14.09 -30.66 12.90
C PRO A 569 13.26 -31.53 13.85
N GLU A 570 12.64 -30.87 14.83
CA GLU A 570 11.79 -31.47 15.86
C GLU A 570 10.58 -32.26 15.30
N PRO A 571 10.04 -33.23 16.06
CA PRO A 571 8.81 -33.94 15.69
C PRO A 571 7.64 -33.02 15.36
N ALA A 572 6.76 -33.46 14.46
CA ALA A 572 5.63 -32.69 13.92
C ALA A 572 5.98 -31.40 13.15
N THR A 573 7.26 -31.05 13.00
CA THR A 573 7.69 -30.02 12.02
C THR A 573 7.26 -30.44 10.63
N ARG A 574 6.72 -29.50 9.82
CA ARG A 574 6.34 -29.77 8.43
C ARG A 574 7.48 -29.42 7.49
N VAL A 575 7.91 -30.38 6.67
CA VAL A 575 9.05 -30.25 5.75
C VAL A 575 8.68 -30.70 4.34
N GLU A 576 9.44 -30.27 3.35
CA GLU A 576 9.29 -30.68 1.95
C GLU A 576 9.88 -32.08 1.70
N GLN A 577 9.33 -32.82 0.75
CA GLN A 577 9.82 -34.15 0.40
C GLN A 577 11.29 -34.08 -0.09
N GLY A 578 12.12 -35.06 0.30
CA GLY A 578 13.56 -35.03 -0.01
C GLY A 578 14.42 -34.15 0.91
N SER A 579 13.82 -33.47 1.90
CA SER A 579 14.54 -32.78 3.00
C SER A 579 15.42 -33.74 3.79
N THR A 580 16.44 -33.21 4.48
CA THR A 580 17.29 -33.98 5.39
C THR A 580 16.90 -33.73 6.84
N VAL A 581 16.72 -34.81 7.61
CA VAL A 581 16.57 -34.80 9.07
C VAL A 581 17.83 -35.39 9.68
N LYS A 582 18.45 -34.66 10.60
CA LYS A 582 19.59 -35.12 11.36
C LYS A 582 19.14 -35.87 12.61
N VAL A 583 19.87 -36.90 13.01
CA VAL A 583 19.64 -37.65 14.25
C VAL A 583 20.93 -37.84 15.05
N VAL A 584 20.81 -37.84 16.37
CA VAL A 584 21.88 -38.20 17.30
C VAL A 584 21.56 -39.58 17.89
N LEU A 585 22.50 -40.52 17.84
CA LEU A 585 22.32 -41.88 18.35
C LEU A 585 23.00 -42.07 19.72
N SER A 586 22.48 -42.99 20.51
CA SER A 586 23.08 -43.37 21.79
C SER A 586 24.27 -44.33 21.61
N LYS A 587 25.34 -44.08 22.39
CA LYS A 587 26.44 -45.02 22.68
C LYS A 587 26.16 -45.93 23.87
N GLY A 588 24.94 -45.88 24.43
CA GLY A 588 24.61 -46.51 25.71
C GLY A 588 25.15 -45.70 26.90
N LYS A 589 25.28 -46.34 28.07
CA LYS A 589 25.90 -45.75 29.26
C LYS A 589 27.41 -45.56 29.05
N GLU A 590 27.99 -44.57 29.72
CA GLU A 590 29.44 -44.46 29.79
C GLU A 590 29.97 -45.42 30.86
N GLU A 591 30.73 -46.44 30.45
CA GLU A 591 31.32 -47.42 31.38
C GLU A 591 32.53 -46.80 32.09
N ILE A 592 32.34 -46.44 33.37
CA ILE A 592 33.41 -45.88 34.21
C ILE A 592 34.39 -47.01 34.59
N PRO A 593 35.69 -46.92 34.24
CA PRO A 593 36.64 -48.00 34.46
C PRO A 593 37.00 -48.18 35.95
N PRO A 594 37.38 -49.40 36.37
CA PRO A 594 37.88 -49.65 37.72
C PRO A 594 39.15 -48.84 38.03
N LYS A 595 39.23 -48.25 39.23
CA LYS A 595 40.39 -47.50 39.73
C LYS A 595 41.20 -48.40 40.66
N LYS A 596 42.53 -48.31 40.57
CA LYS A 596 43.44 -48.93 41.53
C LYS A 596 43.63 -48.00 42.73
N VAL A 597 43.43 -48.52 43.94
CA VAL A 597 43.68 -47.85 45.22
C VAL A 597 44.82 -48.57 45.94
N THR A 598 45.68 -47.83 46.63
CA THR A 598 46.79 -48.39 47.42
C THR A 598 46.68 -47.91 48.86
N GLU A 599 46.36 -48.81 49.78
CA GLU A 599 46.30 -48.51 51.22
C GLU A 599 47.62 -48.86 51.93
N GLU A 600 47.97 -48.12 52.98
CA GLU A 600 49.15 -48.38 53.81
C GLU A 600 48.74 -48.86 55.21
N ILE A 601 48.71 -50.17 55.38
CA ILE A 601 48.33 -50.85 56.63
C ILE A 601 49.51 -50.90 57.61
N THR A 602 49.20 -50.77 58.91
CA THR A 602 50.19 -50.93 60.00
C THR A 602 49.82 -52.19 60.78
N ILE A 603 50.75 -53.15 60.82
CA ILE A 603 50.52 -54.50 61.33
C ILE A 603 51.25 -54.62 62.66
N GLU A 604 50.54 -54.40 63.76
CA GLU A 604 51.14 -54.37 65.11
C GLU A 604 51.67 -55.73 65.54
N TYR A 605 52.91 -55.72 66.06
CA TYR A 605 53.54 -56.87 66.70
C TYR A 605 53.26 -56.84 68.20
N ASP A 606 52.54 -57.85 68.68
CA ASP A 606 52.10 -58.01 70.06
C ASP A 606 52.10 -59.53 70.37
N PRO A 607 53.27 -60.07 70.74
CA PRO A 607 53.47 -61.49 70.97
C PRO A 607 53.18 -61.86 72.43
N VAL A 608 52.57 -63.03 72.64
CA VAL A 608 52.37 -63.61 73.98
C VAL A 608 53.70 -63.91 74.69
N GLU A 609 54.78 -64.11 73.92
CA GLU A 609 56.14 -64.36 74.41
C GLU A 609 57.14 -63.45 73.65
N PRO A 610 57.86 -62.52 74.31
CA PRO A 610 58.72 -61.56 73.63
C PRO A 610 59.78 -62.21 72.72
N GLY A 611 59.86 -61.77 71.47
CA GLY A 611 60.80 -62.28 70.46
C GLY A 611 60.33 -63.52 69.69
N LYS A 612 59.11 -64.02 69.96
CA LYS A 612 58.46 -65.05 69.13
C LYS A 612 57.90 -64.41 67.86
N ALA A 613 58.16 -65.02 66.70
CA ALA A 613 57.56 -64.57 65.44
C ALA A 613 56.05 -64.88 65.40
N GLN A 614 55.28 -63.96 64.81
CA GLN A 614 53.83 -64.11 64.61
C GLN A 614 53.53 -64.30 63.12
N GLU A 615 52.61 -65.21 62.78
CA GLU A 615 52.21 -65.43 61.38
C GLU A 615 51.18 -64.38 60.96
N ILE A 616 51.43 -63.70 59.85
CA ILE A 616 50.53 -62.72 59.23
C ILE A 616 50.01 -63.29 57.91
N GLN A 617 48.70 -63.26 57.72
CA GLN A 617 48.01 -63.65 56.49
C GLN A 617 47.14 -62.49 56.00
N ILE A 618 47.30 -62.07 54.74
CA ILE A 618 46.53 -60.98 54.12
C ILE A 618 45.63 -61.57 53.04
N PHE A 619 44.33 -61.35 53.17
CA PHE A 619 43.30 -61.72 52.22
C PHE A 619 42.74 -60.45 51.55
N ILE A 620 42.42 -60.52 50.26
CA ILE A 620 41.86 -59.41 49.48
C ILE A 620 40.65 -59.89 48.68
N GLU A 621 39.63 -59.04 48.58
CA GLU A 621 38.43 -59.23 47.79
C GLU A 621 38.22 -57.99 46.91
N ASP A 622 38.43 -58.11 45.59
CA ASP A 622 38.29 -57.00 44.65
C ASP A 622 37.75 -57.49 43.29
N ILE A 623 38.13 -56.87 42.16
CA ILE A 623 37.68 -57.35 40.84
C ILE A 623 38.42 -58.64 40.38
N ASP A 624 39.66 -58.85 40.85
CA ASP A 624 40.55 -59.92 40.39
C ASP A 624 40.75 -61.01 41.47
N ASN A 625 40.59 -60.66 42.76
CA ASN A 625 40.91 -61.50 43.92
C ASN A 625 39.65 -61.80 44.76
N SER A 626 39.67 -62.91 45.51
CA SER A 626 38.56 -63.28 46.42
C SER A 626 39.06 -63.79 47.77
N MET A 627 38.29 -63.52 48.83
CA MET A 627 38.66 -63.70 50.23
C MET A 627 38.81 -65.17 50.71
N THR A 628 38.95 -66.15 49.80
CA THR A 628 39.01 -67.59 50.11
C THR A 628 40.40 -68.09 50.49
N GLU A 629 41.45 -67.47 49.96
CA GLU A 629 42.85 -67.83 50.19
C GLU A 629 43.67 -66.55 50.46
N PRO A 630 44.74 -66.60 51.28
CA PRO A 630 45.55 -65.42 51.55
C PRO A 630 46.44 -65.10 50.34
N GLN A 631 46.35 -63.86 49.85
CA GLN A 631 47.17 -63.33 48.77
C GLN A 631 48.65 -63.19 49.19
N GLU A 632 48.91 -62.92 50.46
CA GLU A 632 50.24 -62.99 51.06
C GLU A 632 50.21 -63.67 52.44
N SER A 633 51.30 -64.36 52.78
CA SER A 633 51.52 -64.91 54.12
C SER A 633 53.00 -64.85 54.49
N PHE A 634 53.30 -64.33 55.67
CA PHE A 634 54.67 -64.04 56.14
C PHE A 634 54.75 -64.02 57.67
N PHE A 635 55.92 -63.77 58.24
CA PHE A 635 56.14 -63.71 59.69
C PHE A 635 56.75 -62.36 60.10
N ILE A 636 56.25 -61.78 61.20
CA ILE A 636 56.78 -60.55 61.79
C ILE A 636 57.39 -60.80 63.18
N VAL A 637 58.40 -59.99 63.52
CA VAL A 637 59.07 -59.92 64.84
C VAL A 637 59.16 -58.49 65.40
N GLU A 638 58.61 -57.52 64.67
CA GLU A 638 58.40 -56.12 65.05
C GLU A 638 57.24 -55.56 64.21
N THR A 639 56.68 -54.40 64.57
CA THR A 639 55.53 -53.79 63.87
C THR A 639 55.92 -53.36 62.46
N GLU A 640 55.31 -53.98 61.44
CA GLU A 640 55.60 -53.70 60.02
C GLU A 640 54.53 -52.78 59.41
N LYS A 641 54.95 -51.89 58.49
CA LYS A 641 54.06 -51.19 57.58
C LYS A 641 54.10 -51.82 56.20
N ARG A 642 52.93 -52.18 55.66
CA ARG A 642 52.80 -52.82 54.35
C ARG A 642 51.81 -52.06 53.47
N LYS A 643 52.00 -52.13 52.15
CA LYS A 643 51.05 -51.57 51.19
C LYS A 643 50.27 -52.69 50.51
N ILE A 644 48.98 -52.49 50.38
CA ILE A 644 48.07 -53.37 49.67
C ILE A 644 47.47 -52.62 48.49
N ASP A 645 47.35 -53.31 47.38
CA ASP A 645 46.81 -52.78 46.13
C ASP A 645 45.44 -53.42 45.89
N LEU A 646 44.42 -52.60 45.65
CA LEU A 646 43.02 -52.98 45.54
C LEU A 646 42.43 -52.41 44.25
N MET A 647 41.80 -53.23 43.40
CA MET A 647 41.22 -52.79 42.14
C MET A 647 39.70 -52.68 42.22
N VAL A 648 39.21 -51.46 42.41
CA VAL A 648 37.83 -51.15 42.82
C VAL A 648 36.98 -50.76 41.61
N SER A 649 35.80 -51.37 41.47
CA SER A 649 34.77 -50.97 40.48
C SER A 649 33.82 -49.92 41.07
N PRO A 650 33.22 -49.02 40.27
CA PRO A 650 32.30 -47.98 40.76
C PRO A 650 31.14 -48.51 41.61
N ASP A 651 30.51 -49.61 41.18
CA ASP A 651 29.32 -50.18 41.83
C ASP A 651 29.64 -51.15 42.99
N LYS A 652 30.91 -51.28 43.38
CA LYS A 652 31.38 -52.25 44.40
C LYS A 652 32.36 -51.61 45.38
N LYS A 653 32.54 -52.28 46.51
CA LYS A 653 33.68 -52.06 47.41
C LYS A 653 34.68 -53.19 47.22
N ALA A 654 35.96 -52.87 47.31
CA ALA A 654 36.98 -53.87 47.61
C ALA A 654 37.06 -54.05 49.13
N GLY A 655 37.49 -55.22 49.58
CA GLY A 655 37.76 -55.54 50.97
C GLY A 655 39.18 -56.05 51.16
N TYR A 656 39.72 -55.87 52.36
CA TYR A 656 40.96 -56.54 52.77
C TYR A 656 40.86 -56.97 54.23
N LYS A 657 41.49 -58.11 54.54
CA LYS A 657 41.47 -58.71 55.87
C LYS A 657 42.87 -59.17 56.25
N VAL A 658 43.34 -58.76 57.43
CA VAL A 658 44.65 -59.14 57.97
C VAL A 658 44.42 -60.01 59.20
N MET A 659 45.00 -61.20 59.20
CA MET A 659 44.99 -62.14 60.31
C MET A 659 46.39 -62.30 60.90
N ARG A 660 46.49 -62.32 62.23
CA ARG A 660 47.71 -62.56 63.01
C ARG A 660 47.49 -63.78 63.91
N ASP A 661 48.34 -64.80 63.80
CA ASP A 661 48.23 -66.06 64.56
C ASP A 661 46.79 -66.66 64.55
N ASN A 662 46.18 -66.71 63.35
CA ASN A 662 44.79 -67.09 63.08
C ASN A 662 43.67 -66.21 63.69
N GLN A 663 43.98 -65.02 64.23
CA GLN A 663 42.99 -64.04 64.70
C GLN A 663 42.90 -62.84 63.75
N VAL A 664 41.70 -62.35 63.43
CA VAL A 664 41.51 -61.14 62.61
C VAL A 664 41.95 -59.91 63.41
N ILE A 665 42.84 -59.10 62.83
CA ILE A 665 43.32 -57.84 63.43
C ILE A 665 42.93 -56.60 62.62
N ILE A 666 42.70 -56.72 61.31
CA ILE A 666 42.15 -55.66 60.44
C ILE A 666 41.12 -56.29 59.49
N ASP A 667 40.00 -55.62 59.28
CA ASP A 667 38.89 -56.07 58.43
C ASP A 667 38.17 -54.82 57.89
N GLU A 668 38.54 -54.35 56.70
CA GLU A 668 38.10 -53.05 56.17
C GLU A 668 37.65 -53.13 54.71
N SER A 669 36.83 -52.15 54.30
CA SER A 669 36.28 -52.03 52.94
C SER A 669 36.62 -50.69 52.30
N VAL A 670 37.35 -50.71 51.19
CA VAL A 670 37.68 -49.54 50.37
C VAL A 670 36.59 -49.34 49.31
N SER A 671 36.09 -48.11 49.22
CA SER A 671 35.06 -47.73 48.23
C SER A 671 35.73 -47.13 46.99
N TYR A 672 35.05 -47.11 45.84
CA TYR A 672 35.58 -46.43 44.66
C TYR A 672 35.89 -44.97 44.99
N PRO A 673 37.12 -44.47 44.77
CA PRO A 673 37.47 -43.09 45.11
C PRO A 673 36.86 -42.14 44.07
N ASP A 674 36.56 -40.92 44.49
CA ASP A 674 36.03 -39.84 43.62
C ASP A 674 36.93 -39.58 42.39
#